data_AF-A0A7K2P062-F1
#
_entry.id   AF-A0A7K2P062-F1
#
_cell.length_a   1.000
_cell.length_b   1.000
_cell.length_c   1.000
_cell.angle_alpha   90.00
_cell.angle_beta   90.00
_cell.angle_gamma   90.00
#
_symmetry.space_group_name_H-M   'P 1'
#
loop_
_entity.id
_entity.type
_entity.pdbx_description
1 polymer ?
#
loop_
_entity_poly.entity_id
_entity_poly.type
_entity_poly.pdbx_seq_one_letter_code
_entity_poly.pdbx_strand_id
1 'polypeptide(L)'
;CGESRGLLLSYNTIRKEVANPLPCRGWALAEDGTFTVLRADGDEPAQVHPVQLWHSPYVSDTHAAAAPAGSGPLARVGNADLVRGISACLSVAGAVGEGITTAEGYRALAASCVRAADAHHWLGEADLGDLAGALAAVRETAEQVLAEYETVRDLTRRAAEARDEAAERIASVVRRLRGEAPKEAAAWVRGLTELRHAHGHLLTVKEMRYADAPGIDALAAEAEESLAELGRRAVAFLAREDAFDAQRADVEALVADAEAVATVAEAGPVAVRLDELADGLRTVTDVVAELDMGDATVRTALLERVAAVLGGVNRARATLDARRRALLDREGRAEFTAETALLGQAVTAALAAADTPERCDDQLARLLARLEDLESRFAEFDGFLAELADKRTEIYDALAARKQALSDTRARRAEQLAASAARIMETITRRCATLADADAVSTYFASDPMPAKVRRTADELRALGDSVRAEELDGHLKSARQEASRALRDRTDLYADDGRTLRLGAHRFAVNTQPLDLTLVPDGDGLAFALTGTDYRSPVTDPDFAATRGHWDRTLPSESPGVYRAEHLAARLLRQHGASALADADDLPALVREAAQEAYDEGYERGVHDHDATVVLTALLPLYEKAGTLVHEPAARAAAQLFWAHGTTPETRDSWTRRALSLARARDTFGLSTAIGDLEEELAGALDAWTRTGSATGEDTARAAAAYLFHELTAGPGGLVLGAGTRTLLEKFRRTVGSPAYDEDLAALDDLAARGQLAEAWISSYAAATGADLTPGDLAEAVAAELCPDLPRYDGDAPPTATAEGLLGTHPRITGGRLALRLDEFLARTARFAAHDVPGFRAYQRRRTALVGAERARLRLDDHRPRVMSAFVRNRLVDEVYLPLVGDSLAKQLGATGDGKRTDTGGLLLLLSPPGYGKTTLVEYVAERLGLMLVKVGGPALGHGVTSLDPADAPNATARQEVEKINFALASANNTLLYLDDIQHTSPELLQKFIPLCDATRRVDGVWNGAPRTYDLRGKRFAVCMAGNPYTESGARFQVPDMLANRADVWNLGDVLTGKEEAFALSFLENALTANPVLAPLA
;
A
#
# COMPACT_ATOMS: atom_id res chain seq x y z
N CYS A 1 -23.09 -10.29 -115.26
CA CYS A 1 -22.87 -11.13 -114.06
C CYS A 1 -21.42 -10.96 -113.63
N GLY A 2 -21.02 -10.30 -112.56
CA GLY A 2 -21.59 -9.33 -111.63
C GLY A 2 -20.35 -8.66 -111.02
N GLU A 3 -20.35 -7.34 -110.81
CA GLU A 3 -19.19 -6.60 -110.30
C GLU A 3 -18.71 -7.19 -108.96
N SER A 4 -17.58 -7.92 -108.95
CA SER A 4 -17.01 -8.46 -107.70
C SER A 4 -16.21 -7.37 -106.99
N ARG A 5 -16.89 -6.36 -106.47
CA ARG A 5 -16.30 -5.43 -105.49
C ARG A 5 -16.48 -6.05 -104.10
N GLY A 6 -15.37 -6.26 -103.40
CA GLY A 6 -15.35 -6.72 -102.01
C GLY A 6 -14.94 -5.59 -101.08
N LEU A 7 -15.54 -5.54 -99.89
CA LEU A 7 -15.11 -4.64 -98.82
C LEU A 7 -14.67 -5.49 -97.65
N LEU A 8 -13.40 -5.36 -97.25
CA LEU A 8 -12.84 -6.09 -96.13
C LEU A 8 -12.88 -5.22 -94.88
N LEU A 9 -13.52 -5.75 -93.84
CA LEU A 9 -13.74 -5.08 -92.56
C LEU A 9 -13.01 -5.86 -91.47
N SER A 10 -11.82 -5.38 -91.11
CA SER A 10 -11.03 -5.96 -90.03
C SER A 10 -11.61 -5.53 -88.69
N TYR A 11 -12.23 -6.47 -87.96
CA TYR A 11 -12.82 -6.19 -86.66
C TYR A 11 -11.83 -6.46 -85.53
N ASN A 12 -11.47 -5.42 -84.78
CA ASN A 12 -10.62 -5.57 -83.61
C ASN A 12 -11.49 -5.99 -82.42
N THR A 13 -11.34 -7.24 -81.96
CA THR A 13 -12.13 -7.79 -80.84
C THR A 13 -11.88 -7.10 -79.49
N ILE A 14 -10.72 -6.47 -79.32
CA ILE A 14 -10.35 -5.72 -78.11
C ILE A 14 -11.03 -4.34 -78.13
N ARG A 15 -10.86 -3.59 -79.22
CA ARG A 15 -11.42 -2.23 -79.37
C ARG A 15 -12.89 -2.22 -79.79
N LYS A 16 -13.41 -3.35 -80.25
CA LYS A 16 -14.76 -3.52 -80.82
C LYS A 16 -15.06 -2.60 -82.00
N GLU A 17 -14.02 -2.22 -82.71
CA GLU A 17 -14.08 -1.30 -83.84
C GLU A 17 -13.67 -2.00 -85.13
N VAL A 18 -14.31 -1.58 -86.22
CA VAL A 18 -13.90 -1.94 -87.57
C VAL A 18 -12.79 -0.98 -87.98
N ALA A 19 -11.59 -1.51 -88.24
CA ALA A 19 -10.51 -0.71 -88.81
C ALA A 19 -10.88 -0.22 -90.21
N ASN A 20 -10.18 0.80 -90.72
CA ASN A 20 -10.47 1.42 -92.01
C ASN A 20 -10.80 0.38 -93.10
N PRO A 21 -12.03 0.41 -93.65
CA PRO A 21 -12.46 -0.56 -94.64
C PRO A 21 -11.50 -0.62 -95.84
N LEU A 22 -11.15 -1.83 -96.28
CA LEU A 22 -10.27 -2.02 -97.42
C LEU A 22 -11.11 -2.42 -98.64
N PRO A 23 -11.42 -1.47 -99.56
CA PRO A 23 -12.10 -1.78 -100.80
C PRO A 23 -11.15 -2.54 -101.73
N CYS A 24 -11.61 -3.67 -102.25
CA CYS A 24 -10.81 -4.56 -103.08
C CYS A 24 -11.64 -5.15 -104.22
N ARG A 25 -10.96 -5.62 -105.27
CA ARG A 25 -11.59 -6.45 -106.31
C ARG A 25 -11.38 -7.95 -106.08
N GLY A 26 -10.46 -8.29 -105.17
CA GLY A 26 -10.13 -9.65 -104.75
C GLY A 26 -9.09 -9.64 -103.65
N TRP A 27 -9.02 -10.73 -102.88
CA TRP A 27 -8.09 -10.88 -101.76
C TRP A 27 -7.68 -12.34 -101.57
N ALA A 28 -6.54 -12.55 -100.93
CA ALA A 28 -6.06 -13.87 -100.50
C ALA A 28 -5.36 -13.73 -99.14
N LEU A 29 -5.51 -14.73 -98.27
CA LEU A 29 -4.86 -14.81 -96.96
C LEU A 29 -4.08 -16.13 -96.90
N ALA A 30 -2.78 -16.05 -96.67
CA ALA A 30 -1.93 -17.21 -96.44
C ALA A 30 -2.01 -17.67 -94.97
N GLU A 31 -1.63 -18.93 -94.71
CA GLU A 31 -1.66 -19.52 -93.36
C GLU A 31 -0.79 -18.77 -92.35
N ASP A 32 0.27 -18.09 -92.80
CA ASP A 32 1.19 -17.30 -91.98
C ASP A 32 0.72 -15.86 -91.72
N GLY A 33 -0.50 -15.52 -92.12
CA GLY A 33 -1.09 -14.19 -91.95
C GLY A 33 -0.70 -13.20 -93.04
N THR A 34 0.08 -13.60 -94.05
CA THR A 34 0.35 -12.79 -95.23
C THR A 34 -0.94 -12.57 -96.02
N PHE A 35 -1.38 -11.31 -96.08
CA PHE A 35 -2.64 -10.90 -96.66
C PHE A 35 -2.41 -10.07 -97.92
N THR A 36 -2.94 -10.53 -99.05
CA THR A 36 -2.76 -9.90 -100.35
C THR A 36 -4.09 -9.33 -100.84
N VAL A 37 -4.11 -8.06 -101.23
CA VAL A 37 -5.30 -7.34 -101.66
C VAL A 37 -5.08 -6.71 -103.03
N LEU A 38 -6.01 -6.97 -103.95
CA LEU A 38 -6.10 -6.29 -105.24
C LEU A 38 -6.88 -4.98 -105.06
N ARG A 39 -6.22 -3.82 -105.20
CA ARG A 39 -6.86 -2.52 -104.94
C ARG A 39 -7.98 -2.23 -105.93
N ALA A 40 -9.04 -1.60 -105.44
CA ALA A 40 -10.13 -1.07 -106.27
C ALA A 40 -9.88 0.41 -106.62
N ASP A 41 -8.77 0.71 -107.31
CA ASP A 41 -8.50 2.08 -107.77
C ASP A 41 -9.11 2.28 -109.18
N GLY A 42 -10.14 3.12 -109.27
CA GLY A 42 -10.78 3.52 -110.52
C GLY A 42 -11.78 2.51 -111.11
N ASP A 43 -12.75 3.03 -111.88
CA ASP A 43 -13.76 2.25 -112.60
C ASP A 43 -13.35 1.89 -114.04
N GLU A 44 -12.18 2.37 -114.48
CA GLU A 44 -11.68 2.16 -115.84
C GLU A 44 -10.82 0.88 -115.96
N PRO A 45 -10.88 0.14 -117.09
CA PRO A 45 -9.98 -0.96 -117.37
C PRO A 45 -8.52 -0.48 -117.45
N ALA A 46 -7.62 -1.08 -116.67
CA ALA A 46 -6.19 -0.80 -116.68
C ALA A 46 -5.39 -2.05 -117.06
N GLN A 47 -4.24 -1.89 -117.74
CA GLN A 47 -3.33 -3.00 -118.05
C GLN A 47 -2.46 -3.42 -116.85
N VAL A 48 -2.31 -2.56 -115.84
CA VAL A 48 -1.52 -2.81 -114.64
C VAL A 48 -2.44 -2.69 -113.43
N HIS A 49 -2.44 -3.72 -112.59
CA HIS A 49 -3.23 -3.74 -111.37
C HIS A 49 -2.32 -3.72 -110.13
N PRO A 50 -2.40 -2.68 -109.27
CA PRO A 50 -1.62 -2.62 -108.05
C PRO A 50 -2.12 -3.63 -107.02
N VAL A 51 -1.20 -4.44 -106.50
CA VAL A 51 -1.43 -5.41 -105.43
C VAL A 51 -0.73 -4.92 -104.16
N GLN A 52 -1.44 -4.95 -103.04
CA GLN A 52 -0.86 -4.65 -101.73
C GLN A 52 -0.70 -5.92 -100.90
N LEU A 53 0.47 -6.06 -100.29
CA LEU A 53 0.80 -7.11 -99.34
C LEU A 53 0.80 -6.52 -97.92
N TRP A 54 0.07 -7.17 -97.03
CA TRP A 54 -0.06 -6.84 -95.62
C TRP A 54 0.39 -8.04 -94.80
N HIS A 55 1.10 -7.79 -93.70
CA HIS A 55 1.25 -8.81 -92.66
C HIS A 55 0.09 -8.62 -91.68
N SER A 56 -0.82 -9.59 -91.65
CA SER A 56 -2.02 -9.53 -90.83
C SER A 56 -1.91 -10.47 -89.62
N PRO A 57 -2.64 -10.19 -88.52
CA PRO A 57 -2.72 -11.08 -87.38
C PRO A 57 -3.61 -12.32 -87.63
N TYR A 58 -4.19 -12.45 -88.81
CA TYR A 58 -5.13 -13.52 -89.17
C TYR A 58 -4.36 -14.74 -89.72
N VAL A 59 -3.79 -15.53 -88.82
CA VAL A 59 -3.05 -16.76 -89.16
C VAL A 59 -3.96 -17.99 -89.07
N SER A 60 -3.57 -19.11 -89.69
CA SER A 60 -4.26 -20.39 -89.48
C SER A 60 -4.01 -20.93 -88.08
N ASP A 61 -4.95 -21.73 -87.55
CA ASP A 61 -4.78 -22.40 -86.25
C ASP A 61 -3.51 -23.27 -86.22
N THR A 62 -3.16 -23.90 -87.34
CA THR A 62 -1.93 -24.68 -87.51
C THR A 62 -0.68 -23.81 -87.44
N HIS A 63 -0.69 -22.60 -88.00
CA HIS A 63 0.45 -21.68 -87.93
C HIS A 63 0.58 -21.06 -86.53
N ALA A 64 -0.53 -20.66 -85.90
CA ALA A 64 -0.54 -20.15 -84.53
C ALA A 64 -0.02 -21.17 -83.51
N ALA A 65 -0.37 -22.45 -83.67
CA ALA A 65 0.08 -23.53 -82.80
C ALA A 65 1.57 -23.89 -82.95
N ALA A 66 2.21 -23.51 -84.07
CA ALA A 66 3.63 -23.75 -84.33
C ALA A 66 4.56 -22.67 -83.74
N ALA A 67 4.01 -21.56 -83.23
CA ALA A 67 4.79 -20.48 -82.61
C ALA A 67 5.34 -20.90 -81.23
N PRO A 68 6.57 -20.49 -80.84
CA PRO A 68 7.13 -20.83 -79.53
C PRO A 68 6.27 -20.26 -78.39
N ALA A 69 5.87 -21.09 -77.43
CA ALA A 69 5.18 -20.64 -76.23
C ALA A 69 6.14 -19.84 -75.33
N GLY A 70 5.83 -18.56 -75.07
CA GLY A 70 6.59 -17.75 -74.10
C GLY A 70 6.40 -18.24 -72.66
N SER A 71 7.34 -17.92 -71.76
CA SER A 71 7.31 -18.36 -70.35
C SER A 71 6.86 -17.28 -69.36
N GLY A 72 6.39 -16.13 -69.84
CA GLY A 72 6.02 -14.98 -69.00
C GLY A 72 4.61 -15.07 -68.39
N PRO A 73 4.27 -14.19 -67.41
CA PRO A 73 2.96 -14.17 -66.76
C PRO A 73 1.76 -14.04 -67.72
N LEU A 74 1.91 -13.26 -68.79
CA LEU A 74 0.89 -13.12 -69.85
C LEU A 74 0.69 -14.43 -70.64
N ALA A 75 1.73 -15.22 -70.82
CA ALA A 75 1.63 -16.50 -71.51
C ALA A 75 0.89 -17.55 -70.66
N ARG A 76 0.93 -17.43 -69.32
CA ARG A 76 0.18 -18.29 -68.38
C ARG A 76 -1.34 -18.11 -68.50
N VAL A 77 -1.81 -16.89 -68.74
CA VAL A 77 -3.23 -16.57 -68.92
C VAL A 77 -3.77 -17.04 -70.27
N GLY A 78 -2.93 -16.94 -71.32
CA GLY A 78 -3.27 -17.32 -72.68
C GLY A 78 -3.98 -16.21 -73.47
N ASN A 79 -3.65 -16.10 -74.77
CA ASN A 79 -4.08 -14.97 -75.61
C ASN A 79 -5.61 -14.80 -75.67
N ALA A 80 -6.36 -15.90 -75.76
CA ALA A 80 -7.82 -15.83 -75.84
C ALA A 80 -8.45 -15.23 -74.57
N ASP A 81 -7.90 -15.51 -73.39
CA ASP A 81 -8.43 -14.97 -72.14
C ASP A 81 -7.96 -13.55 -71.87
N LEU A 82 -6.72 -13.21 -72.25
CA LEU A 82 -6.22 -11.83 -72.25
C LEU A 82 -7.08 -10.91 -73.12
N VAL A 83 -7.39 -11.33 -74.35
CA VAL A 83 -8.22 -10.55 -75.28
C VAL A 83 -9.62 -10.31 -74.69
N ARG A 84 -10.24 -11.34 -74.08
CA ARG A 84 -11.56 -11.22 -73.46
C ARG A 84 -11.54 -10.28 -72.25
N GLY A 85 -10.57 -10.44 -71.34
CA GLY A 85 -10.45 -9.60 -70.14
C GLY A 85 -10.18 -8.14 -70.48
N ILE A 86 -9.24 -7.86 -71.41
CA ILE A 86 -8.95 -6.49 -71.84
C ILE A 86 -10.16 -5.87 -72.57
N SER A 87 -10.86 -6.63 -73.42
CA SER A 87 -12.09 -6.17 -74.09
C SER A 87 -13.19 -5.85 -73.08
N ALA A 88 -13.33 -6.62 -72.01
CA ALA A 88 -14.29 -6.35 -70.93
C ALA A 88 -13.95 -5.04 -70.19
N CYS A 89 -12.67 -4.84 -69.81
CA CYS A 89 -12.22 -3.60 -69.17
C CYS A 89 -12.39 -2.37 -70.08
N LEU A 90 -12.08 -2.49 -71.38
CA LEU A 90 -12.29 -1.40 -72.34
C LEU A 90 -13.76 -1.10 -72.59
N SER A 91 -14.64 -2.10 -72.49
CA SER A 91 -16.08 -1.86 -72.59
C SER A 91 -16.60 -1.04 -71.40
N VAL A 92 -16.07 -1.30 -70.20
CA VAL A 92 -16.36 -0.47 -69.01
C VAL A 92 -15.83 0.95 -69.21
N ALA A 93 -14.59 1.10 -69.68
CA ALA A 93 -14.01 2.42 -69.95
C ALA A 93 -14.77 3.20 -71.04
N GLY A 94 -15.21 2.52 -72.11
CA GLY A 94 -16.02 3.10 -73.18
C GLY A 94 -17.38 3.58 -72.69
N ALA A 95 -18.08 2.77 -71.89
CA ALA A 95 -19.36 3.15 -71.29
C ALA A 95 -19.26 4.41 -70.43
N VAL A 96 -18.12 4.61 -69.72
CA VAL A 96 -17.85 5.84 -68.99
C VAL A 96 -17.56 7.01 -69.94
N GLY A 97 -16.74 6.78 -70.98
CA GLY A 97 -16.34 7.81 -71.95
C GLY A 97 -17.46 8.34 -72.83
N GLU A 98 -18.48 7.52 -73.12
CA GLU A 98 -19.68 7.90 -73.89
C GLU A 98 -20.64 8.82 -73.10
N GLY A 99 -20.48 8.89 -71.78
CA GLY A 99 -21.28 9.73 -70.89
C GLY A 99 -22.60 9.05 -70.49
N ILE A 100 -22.73 8.71 -69.22
CA ILE A 100 -23.94 8.10 -68.66
C ILE A 100 -24.82 9.19 -68.03
N THR A 101 -26.09 9.25 -68.41
CA THR A 101 -27.03 10.28 -67.93
C THR A 101 -28.24 9.71 -67.18
N THR A 102 -28.35 8.39 -67.07
CA THR A 102 -29.50 7.71 -66.46
C THR A 102 -29.06 6.79 -65.33
N ALA A 103 -29.93 6.66 -64.31
CA ALA A 103 -29.71 5.72 -63.22
C ALA A 103 -29.64 4.26 -63.72
N GLU A 104 -30.41 3.89 -64.75
CA GLU A 104 -30.29 2.56 -65.36
C GLU A 104 -28.92 2.34 -66.01
N GLY A 105 -28.35 3.38 -66.63
CA GLY A 105 -27.00 3.34 -67.19
C GLY A 105 -25.92 3.15 -66.12
N TYR A 106 -25.99 3.88 -65.00
CA TYR A 106 -25.03 3.70 -63.89
C TYR A 106 -25.15 2.33 -63.23
N ARG A 107 -26.38 1.79 -63.12
CA ARG A 107 -26.61 0.42 -62.64
C ARG A 107 -26.04 -0.63 -63.59
N ALA A 108 -26.18 -0.41 -64.90
CA ALA A 108 -25.57 -1.26 -65.92
C ALA A 108 -24.04 -1.20 -65.90
N LEU A 109 -23.45 -0.03 -65.61
CA LEU A 109 -22.00 0.16 -65.44
C LEU A 109 -21.47 -0.62 -64.23
N ALA A 110 -22.08 -0.46 -63.05
CA ALA A 110 -21.69 -1.19 -61.84
C ALA A 110 -21.75 -2.71 -62.06
N ALA A 111 -22.81 -3.20 -62.69
CA ALA A 111 -22.95 -4.61 -63.04
C ALA A 111 -21.91 -5.10 -64.06
N SER A 112 -21.45 -4.22 -64.97
CA SER A 112 -20.40 -4.54 -65.94
C SER A 112 -19.02 -4.66 -65.29
N CYS A 113 -18.72 -3.80 -64.30
CA CYS A 113 -17.49 -3.92 -63.50
C CYS A 113 -17.43 -5.26 -62.76
N VAL A 114 -18.54 -5.67 -62.11
CA VAL A 114 -18.64 -6.95 -61.40
C VAL A 114 -18.44 -8.12 -62.35
N ARG A 115 -19.15 -8.16 -63.48
CA ARG A 115 -18.99 -9.22 -64.48
C ARG A 115 -17.56 -9.34 -65.01
N ALA A 116 -16.87 -8.21 -65.24
CA ALA A 116 -15.50 -8.21 -65.73
C ALA A 116 -14.52 -8.78 -64.68
N ALA A 117 -14.67 -8.39 -63.41
CA ALA A 117 -13.84 -8.88 -62.31
C ALA A 117 -14.07 -10.39 -62.02
N ASP A 118 -15.33 -10.84 -62.05
CA ASP A 118 -15.68 -12.22 -61.76
C ASP A 118 -15.26 -13.19 -62.87
N ALA A 119 -15.35 -12.78 -64.13
CA ALA A 119 -15.04 -13.64 -65.28
C ALA A 119 -13.52 -13.83 -65.50
N HIS A 120 -12.69 -12.94 -64.96
CA HIS A 120 -11.24 -12.90 -65.24
C HIS A 120 -10.42 -12.69 -63.95
N HIS A 121 -10.25 -13.76 -63.18
CA HIS A 121 -9.57 -13.71 -61.87
C HIS A 121 -8.13 -13.18 -61.90
N TRP A 122 -7.43 -13.30 -63.04
CA TRP A 122 -6.07 -12.79 -63.20
C TRP A 122 -5.99 -11.25 -63.17
N LEU A 123 -7.10 -10.54 -63.32
CA LEU A 123 -7.13 -9.07 -63.26
C LEU A 123 -6.68 -8.52 -61.90
N GLY A 124 -6.71 -9.32 -60.83
CA GLY A 124 -6.20 -8.95 -59.51
C GLY A 124 -4.76 -9.37 -59.21
N GLU A 125 -4.05 -9.97 -60.17
CA GLU A 125 -2.64 -10.34 -59.99
C GLU A 125 -1.73 -9.11 -60.11
N ALA A 126 -0.91 -8.86 -59.08
CA ALA A 126 -0.01 -7.72 -59.03
C ALA A 126 1.02 -7.71 -60.17
N ASP A 127 1.53 -8.88 -60.56
CA ASP A 127 2.48 -9.06 -61.67
C ASP A 127 1.87 -8.71 -63.05
N LEU A 128 0.55 -8.53 -63.14
CA LEU A 128 -0.21 -8.18 -64.33
C LEU A 128 -0.88 -6.79 -64.24
N GLY A 129 -0.61 -6.02 -63.18
CA GLY A 129 -0.99 -4.60 -63.05
C GLY A 129 -2.29 -4.31 -62.29
N ASP A 130 -2.89 -5.29 -61.59
CA ASP A 130 -4.07 -5.13 -60.69
C ASP A 130 -5.20 -4.23 -61.25
N LEU A 131 -5.73 -4.60 -62.42
CA LEU A 131 -6.88 -3.94 -63.02
C LEU A 131 -8.18 -4.13 -62.22
N ALA A 132 -8.24 -5.13 -61.34
CA ALA A 132 -9.37 -5.35 -60.45
C ALA A 132 -9.59 -4.16 -59.49
N GLY A 133 -8.51 -3.55 -58.98
CA GLY A 133 -8.58 -2.34 -58.15
C GLY A 133 -9.24 -1.16 -58.88
N ALA A 134 -8.89 -0.94 -60.15
CA ALA A 134 -9.49 0.12 -60.96
C ALA A 134 -10.98 -0.12 -61.25
N LEU A 135 -11.37 -1.37 -61.54
CA LEU A 135 -12.78 -1.74 -61.73
C LEU A 135 -13.61 -1.54 -60.46
N ALA A 136 -13.05 -1.82 -59.28
CA ALA A 136 -13.72 -1.61 -58.00
C ALA A 136 -14.00 -0.13 -57.73
N ALA A 137 -13.04 0.76 -58.01
CA ALA A 137 -13.22 2.21 -57.86
C ALA A 137 -14.32 2.78 -58.78
N VAL A 138 -14.39 2.31 -60.03
CA VAL A 138 -15.45 2.71 -60.97
C VAL A 138 -16.82 2.21 -60.49
N ARG A 139 -16.90 0.99 -59.94
CA ARG A 139 -18.14 0.45 -59.37
C ARG A 139 -18.64 1.30 -58.20
N GLU A 140 -17.77 1.57 -57.23
CA GLU A 140 -18.12 2.35 -56.04
C GLU A 140 -18.62 3.75 -56.42
N THR A 141 -17.95 4.40 -57.38
CA THR A 141 -18.36 5.72 -57.88
C THR A 141 -19.76 5.66 -58.54
N ALA A 142 -20.04 4.62 -59.34
CA ALA A 142 -21.36 4.45 -59.96
C ALA A 142 -22.47 4.22 -58.90
N GLU A 143 -22.18 3.48 -57.84
CA GLU A 143 -23.09 3.23 -56.72
C GLU A 143 -23.38 4.51 -55.92
N GLN A 144 -22.37 5.35 -55.69
CA GLN A 144 -22.55 6.67 -55.05
C GLN A 144 -23.44 7.60 -55.87
N VAL A 145 -23.25 7.64 -57.20
CA VAL A 145 -24.10 8.44 -58.09
C VAL A 145 -25.55 7.94 -58.07
N LEU A 146 -25.77 6.62 -58.00
CA LEU A 146 -27.13 6.06 -57.88
C LEU A 146 -27.83 6.49 -56.59
N ALA A 147 -27.12 6.50 -55.46
CA ALA A 147 -27.67 6.96 -54.18
C ALA A 147 -28.07 8.45 -54.23
N GLU A 148 -27.30 9.29 -54.92
CA GLU A 148 -27.64 10.70 -55.12
C GLU A 148 -28.89 10.87 -55.99
N TYR A 149 -29.03 10.10 -57.07
CA TYR A 149 -30.24 10.10 -57.90
C TYR A 149 -31.49 9.72 -57.11
N GLU A 150 -31.40 8.73 -56.22
CA GLU A 150 -32.51 8.32 -55.35
C GLU A 150 -32.86 9.42 -54.34
N THR A 151 -31.85 10.06 -53.76
CA THR A 151 -32.01 11.19 -52.81
C THR A 151 -32.72 12.37 -53.47
N VAL A 152 -32.31 12.77 -54.67
CA VAL A 152 -32.95 13.88 -55.40
C VAL A 152 -34.41 13.56 -55.72
N ARG A 153 -34.72 12.32 -56.13
CA ARG A 153 -36.10 11.90 -56.42
C ARG A 153 -36.99 11.96 -55.18
N ASP A 154 -36.49 11.50 -54.04
CA ASP A 154 -37.26 11.52 -52.79
C ASP A 154 -37.50 12.94 -52.28
N LEU A 155 -36.49 13.82 -52.36
CA LEU A 155 -36.66 15.23 -51.97
C LEU A 155 -37.65 15.96 -52.89
N THR A 156 -37.60 15.71 -54.20
CA THR A 156 -38.55 16.29 -55.16
C THR A 156 -39.98 15.84 -54.87
N ARG A 157 -40.18 14.55 -54.57
CA ARG A 157 -41.49 14.00 -54.20
C ARG A 157 -42.04 14.65 -52.93
N ARG A 158 -41.23 14.76 -51.88
CA ARG A 158 -41.63 15.40 -50.61
C ARG A 158 -42.02 16.87 -50.79
N ALA A 159 -41.30 17.60 -51.64
CA ALA A 159 -41.62 18.99 -51.94
C ALA A 159 -42.97 19.12 -52.69
N ALA A 160 -43.26 18.19 -53.61
CA ALA A 160 -44.56 18.15 -54.31
C ALA A 160 -45.72 17.80 -53.36
N GLU A 161 -45.55 16.79 -52.49
CA GLU A 161 -46.55 16.41 -51.48
C GLU A 161 -46.87 17.59 -50.54
N ALA A 162 -45.84 18.32 -50.06
CA ALA A 162 -46.03 19.48 -49.20
C ALA A 162 -46.74 20.64 -49.91
N ARG A 163 -46.47 20.88 -51.20
CA ARG A 163 -47.18 21.88 -52.02
C ARG A 163 -48.66 21.54 -52.13
N ASP A 164 -48.97 20.29 -52.46
CA ASP A 164 -50.35 19.86 -52.70
C ASP A 164 -51.19 19.93 -51.40
N GLU A 165 -50.59 19.57 -50.25
CA GLU A 165 -51.22 19.71 -48.94
C GLU A 165 -51.50 21.19 -48.59
N ALA A 166 -50.53 22.09 -48.83
CA ALA A 166 -50.71 23.52 -48.61
C ALA A 166 -51.83 24.11 -49.48
N ALA A 167 -51.90 23.69 -50.76
CA ALA A 167 -52.95 24.09 -51.68
C ALA A 167 -54.34 23.66 -51.20
N GLU A 168 -54.49 22.42 -50.71
CA GLU A 168 -55.75 21.89 -50.20
C GLU A 168 -56.23 22.67 -48.95
N ARG A 169 -55.32 23.00 -48.03
CA ARG A 169 -55.65 23.81 -46.83
C ARG A 169 -56.15 25.19 -47.22
N ILE A 170 -55.47 25.89 -48.14
CA ILE A 170 -55.90 27.21 -48.64
C ILE A 170 -57.31 27.11 -49.25
N ALA A 171 -57.53 26.13 -50.13
CA ALA A 171 -58.83 25.94 -50.78
C ALA A 171 -59.97 25.67 -49.78
N SER A 172 -59.70 24.89 -48.72
CA SER A 172 -60.66 24.61 -47.65
C SER A 172 -61.08 25.86 -46.90
N VAL A 173 -60.11 26.67 -46.46
CA VAL A 173 -60.37 27.90 -45.70
C VAL A 173 -61.14 28.92 -46.54
N VAL A 174 -60.73 29.11 -47.80
CA VAL A 174 -61.44 30.01 -48.74
C VAL A 174 -62.89 29.56 -48.96
N ARG A 175 -63.13 28.25 -49.15
CA ARG A 175 -64.48 27.70 -49.35
C ARG A 175 -65.37 27.95 -48.14
N ARG A 176 -64.86 27.73 -46.93
CA ARG A 176 -65.60 27.95 -45.67
C ARG A 176 -65.99 29.42 -45.49
N LEU A 177 -65.06 30.35 -45.73
CA LEU A 177 -65.29 31.79 -45.54
C LEU A 177 -66.16 32.42 -46.63
N ARG A 178 -66.18 31.83 -47.85
CA ARG A 178 -67.10 32.26 -48.91
C ARG A 178 -68.53 31.71 -48.71
N GLY A 179 -68.68 30.51 -48.15
CA GLY A 179 -69.96 29.80 -48.03
C GLY A 179 -70.94 30.33 -46.98
N GLU A 180 -70.47 30.71 -45.78
CA GLU A 180 -71.34 31.17 -44.68
C GLU A 180 -70.72 32.40 -44.00
N ALA A 181 -71.42 33.55 -44.00
CA ALA A 181 -70.89 34.80 -43.45
C ALA A 181 -70.88 34.75 -41.91
N PRO A 182 -69.71 34.89 -41.25
CA PRO A 182 -69.63 34.86 -39.78
C PRO A 182 -70.50 35.94 -39.10
N LYS A 183 -71.13 35.55 -37.98
CA LYS A 183 -72.07 36.40 -37.21
C LYS A 183 -71.41 37.21 -36.09
N GLU A 184 -70.12 36.98 -35.83
CA GLU A 184 -69.37 37.59 -34.73
C GLU A 184 -68.01 38.09 -35.21
N ALA A 185 -67.53 39.18 -34.60
CA ALA A 185 -66.27 39.85 -34.93
C ALA A 185 -65.07 38.88 -34.87
N ALA A 186 -65.00 38.07 -33.81
CA ALA A 186 -63.90 37.13 -33.59
C ALA A 186 -63.84 36.02 -34.65
N ALA A 187 -64.98 35.62 -35.22
CA ALA A 187 -65.03 34.58 -36.25
C ALA A 187 -64.52 35.08 -37.62
N TRP A 188 -64.77 36.35 -37.96
CA TRP A 188 -64.16 36.99 -39.13
C TRP A 188 -62.64 37.08 -39.00
N VAL A 189 -62.16 37.48 -37.82
CA VAL A 189 -60.73 37.64 -37.54
C VAL A 189 -60.00 36.29 -37.61
N ARG A 190 -60.52 35.25 -36.93
CA ARG A 190 -59.95 33.89 -36.99
C ARG A 190 -59.85 33.36 -38.42
N GLY A 191 -60.90 33.57 -39.23
CA GLY A 191 -60.92 33.13 -40.62
C GLY A 191 -59.84 33.79 -41.49
N LEU A 192 -59.68 35.11 -41.38
CA LEU A 192 -58.66 35.85 -42.14
C LEU A 192 -57.24 35.48 -41.69
N THR A 193 -57.03 35.32 -40.38
CA THR A 193 -55.75 34.90 -39.82
C THR A 193 -55.37 33.49 -40.27
N GLU A 194 -56.32 32.54 -40.28
CA GLU A 194 -56.08 31.18 -40.75
C GLU A 194 -55.71 31.13 -42.24
N LEU A 195 -56.40 31.92 -43.08
CA LEU A 195 -56.07 32.00 -44.51
C LEU A 195 -54.70 32.64 -44.74
N ARG A 196 -54.33 33.65 -43.95
CA ARG A 196 -53.00 34.30 -44.02
C ARG A 196 -51.88 33.37 -43.55
N HIS A 197 -52.11 32.58 -42.50
CA HIS A 197 -51.15 31.55 -42.09
C HIS A 197 -50.99 30.44 -43.13
N ALA A 198 -52.09 29.98 -43.73
CA ALA A 198 -52.04 29.00 -44.80
C ALA A 198 -51.25 29.52 -46.02
N HIS A 199 -51.45 30.81 -46.37
CA HIS A 199 -50.67 31.49 -47.41
C HIS A 199 -49.17 31.59 -47.05
N GLY A 200 -48.82 32.00 -45.82
CA GLY A 200 -47.43 32.06 -45.37
C GLY A 200 -46.74 30.69 -45.33
N HIS A 201 -47.48 29.64 -44.97
CA HIS A 201 -46.98 28.27 -45.01
C HIS A 201 -46.67 27.81 -46.43
N LEU A 202 -47.52 28.13 -47.41
CA LEU A 202 -47.26 27.87 -48.83
C LEU A 202 -45.96 28.54 -49.32
N LEU A 203 -45.68 29.77 -48.90
CA LEU A 203 -44.42 30.45 -49.20
C LEU A 203 -43.21 29.78 -48.52
N THR A 204 -43.39 29.16 -47.36
CA THR A 204 -42.33 28.39 -46.70
C THR A 204 -42.01 27.09 -47.45
N VAL A 205 -43.03 26.44 -48.05
CA VAL A 205 -42.83 25.26 -48.90
C VAL A 205 -41.96 25.61 -50.12
N LYS A 206 -41.99 26.86 -50.60
CA LYS A 206 -41.12 27.36 -51.68
C LYS A 206 -39.63 27.24 -51.37
N GLU A 207 -39.25 27.35 -50.09
CA GLU A 207 -37.85 27.27 -49.64
C GLU A 207 -37.32 25.82 -49.58
N MET A 208 -38.17 24.80 -49.82
CA MET A 208 -37.73 23.41 -49.89
C MET A 208 -36.89 23.14 -51.14
N ARG A 209 -35.77 22.43 -50.96
CA ARG A 209 -34.88 22.05 -52.06
C ARG A 209 -35.64 21.16 -53.07
N TYR A 210 -35.65 21.56 -54.34
CA TYR A 210 -36.42 20.95 -55.45
C TYR A 210 -37.94 21.26 -55.49
N ALA A 211 -38.41 22.28 -54.76
CA ALA A 211 -39.80 22.75 -54.85
C ALA A 211 -40.14 23.37 -56.22
N ASP A 212 -41.39 23.18 -56.67
CA ASP A 212 -41.96 23.81 -57.87
C ASP A 212 -42.31 25.28 -57.60
N ALA A 213 -41.28 26.13 -57.60
CA ALA A 213 -41.43 27.56 -57.31
C ALA A 213 -42.48 28.26 -58.21
N PRO A 214 -42.53 28.04 -59.55
CA PRO A 214 -43.57 28.62 -60.39
C PRO A 214 -45.00 28.20 -60.02
N GLY A 215 -45.22 26.92 -59.69
CA GLY A 215 -46.53 26.44 -59.27
C GLY A 215 -46.96 26.97 -57.90
N ILE A 216 -46.01 27.12 -56.97
CA ILE A 216 -46.25 27.73 -55.66
C ILE A 216 -46.59 29.21 -55.79
N ASP A 217 -45.90 29.95 -56.67
CA ASP A 217 -46.16 31.38 -56.90
C ASP A 217 -47.56 31.64 -57.46
N ALA A 218 -48.06 30.76 -58.33
CA ALA A 218 -49.44 30.85 -58.84
C ALA A 218 -50.48 30.66 -57.72
N LEU A 219 -50.29 29.65 -56.87
CA LEU A 219 -51.18 29.38 -55.73
C LEU A 219 -51.15 30.50 -54.67
N ALA A 220 -49.99 31.12 -54.46
CA ALA A 220 -49.83 32.24 -53.55
C ALA A 220 -50.65 33.46 -54.02
N ALA A 221 -50.59 33.79 -55.31
CA ALA A 221 -51.35 34.88 -55.89
C ALA A 221 -52.89 34.68 -55.75
N GLU A 222 -53.40 33.46 -55.96
CA GLU A 222 -54.83 33.15 -55.78
C GLU A 222 -55.30 33.29 -54.32
N ALA A 223 -54.44 32.93 -53.36
CA ALA A 223 -54.71 33.07 -51.94
C ALA A 223 -54.73 34.55 -51.51
N GLU A 224 -53.82 35.37 -52.05
CA GLU A 224 -53.74 36.81 -51.78
C GLU A 224 -54.99 37.56 -52.30
N GLU A 225 -55.47 37.21 -53.50
CA GLU A 225 -56.72 37.76 -54.04
C GLU A 225 -57.92 37.41 -53.15
N SER A 226 -57.98 36.16 -52.67
CA SER A 226 -59.04 35.69 -51.78
C SER A 226 -59.01 36.38 -50.40
N LEU A 227 -57.83 36.65 -49.85
CA LEU A 227 -57.64 37.43 -48.62
C LEU A 227 -58.18 38.86 -48.76
N ALA A 228 -57.87 39.54 -49.88
CA ALA A 228 -58.33 40.90 -50.13
C ALA A 228 -59.86 41.00 -50.24
N GLU A 229 -60.51 40.02 -50.87
CA GLU A 229 -61.97 39.97 -51.00
C GLU A 229 -62.66 39.77 -49.64
N LEU A 230 -62.19 38.80 -48.85
CA LEU A 230 -62.78 38.47 -47.55
C LEU A 230 -62.52 39.57 -46.51
N GLY A 231 -61.36 40.24 -46.57
CA GLY A 231 -61.01 41.36 -45.69
C GLY A 231 -62.00 42.53 -45.79
N ARG A 232 -62.40 42.90 -47.02
CA ARG A 232 -63.42 43.95 -47.24
C ARG A 232 -64.76 43.62 -46.59
N ARG A 233 -65.18 42.35 -46.60
CA ARG A 233 -66.44 41.89 -45.99
C ARG A 233 -66.39 41.92 -44.47
N ALA A 234 -65.24 41.57 -43.87
CA ALA A 234 -65.05 41.61 -42.42
C ALA A 234 -65.13 43.04 -41.86
N VAL A 235 -64.52 44.02 -42.53
CA VAL A 235 -64.54 45.40 -42.05
C VAL A 235 -65.93 46.02 -42.07
N ALA A 236 -66.76 45.71 -43.07
CA ALA A 236 -68.16 46.13 -43.11
C ALA A 236 -68.99 45.60 -41.91
N PHE A 237 -68.61 44.45 -41.35
CA PHE A 237 -69.23 43.89 -40.15
C PHE A 237 -68.70 44.55 -38.86
N LEU A 238 -67.38 44.75 -38.76
CA LEU A 238 -66.72 45.29 -37.57
C LEU A 238 -67.02 46.78 -37.30
N ALA A 239 -67.45 47.53 -38.31
CA ALA A 239 -67.79 48.95 -38.18
C ALA A 239 -69.08 49.24 -37.37
N ARG A 240 -69.86 48.22 -37.00
CA ARG A 240 -71.09 48.37 -36.20
C ARG A 240 -70.80 48.79 -34.75
N GLU A 241 -71.71 49.53 -34.11
CA GLU A 241 -71.49 50.08 -32.76
C GLU A 241 -71.49 49.03 -31.65
N ASP A 242 -72.21 47.94 -31.83
CA ASP A 242 -72.40 46.83 -30.88
C ASP A 242 -71.34 45.71 -30.99
N ALA A 243 -70.39 45.86 -31.92
CA ALA A 243 -69.49 44.76 -32.31
C ALA A 243 -68.51 44.31 -31.21
N PHE A 244 -68.29 45.09 -30.15
CA PHE A 244 -67.30 44.83 -29.09
C PHE A 244 -67.88 44.81 -27.65
N ASP A 245 -69.20 44.73 -27.50
CA ASP A 245 -69.86 44.77 -26.18
C ASP A 245 -69.56 43.51 -25.34
N ALA A 246 -69.51 42.34 -25.97
CA ALA A 246 -69.18 41.09 -25.30
C ALA A 246 -67.76 41.12 -24.69
N GLN A 247 -66.79 41.65 -25.44
CA GLN A 247 -65.39 41.73 -25.01
C GLN A 247 -65.21 42.71 -23.84
N ARG A 248 -66.03 43.77 -23.73
CA ARG A 248 -65.99 44.67 -22.58
C ARG A 248 -66.46 44.00 -21.29
N ALA A 249 -67.50 43.18 -21.35
CA ALA A 249 -68.00 42.42 -20.21
C ALA A 249 -66.98 41.36 -19.73
N ASP A 250 -66.31 40.69 -20.66
CA ASP A 250 -65.28 39.68 -20.34
C ASP A 250 -64.08 40.27 -19.58
N VAL A 251 -63.67 41.50 -19.91
CA VAL A 251 -62.58 42.19 -19.21
C VAL A 251 -62.91 42.48 -17.75
N GLU A 252 -64.14 42.95 -17.45
CA GLU A 252 -64.53 43.26 -16.07
C GLU A 252 -64.58 42.00 -15.19
N ALA A 253 -65.04 40.87 -15.74
CA ALA A 253 -65.01 39.59 -15.04
C ALA A 253 -63.58 39.12 -14.73
N LEU A 254 -62.67 39.24 -15.70
CA LEU A 254 -61.27 38.82 -15.53
C LEU A 254 -60.49 39.67 -14.51
N VAL A 255 -60.84 40.94 -14.30
CA VAL A 255 -60.26 41.76 -13.21
C VAL A 255 -60.67 41.21 -11.85
N ALA A 256 -61.95 40.87 -11.65
CA ALA A 256 -62.45 40.33 -10.39
C ALA A 256 -61.85 38.94 -10.08
N ASP A 257 -61.75 38.09 -11.11
CA ASP A 257 -61.11 36.77 -10.99
C ASP A 257 -59.64 36.91 -10.57
N ALA A 258 -58.90 37.88 -11.13
CA ALA A 258 -57.50 38.12 -10.79
C ALA A 258 -57.25 38.53 -9.33
N GLU A 259 -58.17 39.27 -8.70
CA GLU A 259 -58.06 39.68 -7.29
C GLU A 259 -58.37 38.54 -6.31
N ALA A 260 -59.24 37.60 -6.71
CA ALA A 260 -59.71 36.51 -5.86
C ALA A 260 -58.76 35.30 -5.80
N VAL A 261 -57.73 35.26 -6.65
CA VAL A 261 -56.76 34.15 -6.70
C VAL A 261 -56.05 33.94 -5.35
N ALA A 262 -56.06 32.70 -4.87
CA ALA A 262 -55.48 32.30 -3.58
C ALA A 262 -54.21 31.47 -3.70
N THR A 263 -53.95 30.83 -4.85
CA THR A 263 -52.74 30.02 -5.12
C THR A 263 -52.07 30.40 -6.43
N VAL A 264 -50.79 30.09 -6.61
CA VAL A 264 -50.06 30.41 -7.86
C VAL A 264 -50.67 29.67 -9.07
N ALA A 265 -51.14 28.43 -8.87
CA ALA A 265 -51.72 27.61 -9.92
C ALA A 265 -53.02 28.21 -10.48
N GLU A 266 -53.83 28.87 -9.63
CA GLU A 266 -55.07 29.53 -10.02
C GLU A 266 -54.85 30.80 -10.86
N ALA A 267 -53.65 31.40 -10.81
CA ALA A 267 -53.33 32.58 -11.63
C ALA A 267 -53.13 32.25 -13.12
N GLY A 268 -52.67 31.03 -13.43
CA GLY A 268 -52.37 30.60 -14.79
C GLY A 268 -53.56 30.67 -15.76
N PRO A 269 -54.71 30.05 -15.42
CA PRO A 269 -55.91 30.10 -16.27
C PRO A 269 -56.42 31.53 -16.52
N VAL A 270 -56.33 32.43 -15.54
CA VAL A 270 -56.75 33.84 -15.70
C VAL A 270 -55.78 34.60 -16.62
N ALA A 271 -54.47 34.33 -16.53
CA ALA A 271 -53.47 34.91 -17.41
C ALA A 271 -53.68 34.48 -18.87
N VAL A 272 -53.91 33.19 -19.12
CA VAL A 272 -54.16 32.68 -20.48
C VAL A 272 -55.39 33.35 -21.11
N ARG A 273 -56.49 33.50 -20.36
CA ARG A 273 -57.70 34.17 -20.87
C ARG A 273 -57.48 35.66 -21.16
N LEU A 274 -56.68 36.35 -20.34
CA LEU A 274 -56.31 37.75 -20.60
C LEU A 274 -55.45 37.89 -21.87
N ASP A 275 -54.56 36.93 -22.10
CA ASP A 275 -53.66 36.90 -23.24
C ASP A 275 -54.40 36.61 -24.55
N GLU A 276 -55.29 35.61 -24.53
CA GLU A 276 -56.17 35.28 -25.66
C GLU A 276 -57.05 36.48 -26.07
N LEU A 277 -57.58 37.22 -25.08
CA LEU A 277 -58.39 38.41 -25.34
C LEU A 277 -57.54 39.58 -25.87
N ALA A 278 -56.33 39.78 -25.33
CA ALA A 278 -55.39 40.80 -25.81
C ALA A 278 -54.93 40.55 -27.25
N ASP A 279 -54.60 39.30 -27.58
CA ASP A 279 -54.11 38.91 -28.91
C ASP A 279 -55.24 38.93 -29.95
N GLY A 280 -56.45 38.53 -29.56
CA GLY A 280 -57.64 38.68 -30.40
C GLY A 280 -57.92 40.13 -30.78
N LEU A 281 -57.80 41.07 -29.84
CA LEU A 281 -57.98 42.51 -30.08
C LEU A 281 -56.83 43.12 -30.90
N ARG A 282 -55.59 42.66 -30.71
CA ARG A 282 -54.43 43.11 -31.51
C ARG A 282 -54.54 42.68 -32.97
N THR A 283 -54.97 41.45 -33.20
CA THR A 283 -55.21 40.91 -34.55
C THR A 283 -56.29 41.73 -35.28
N VAL A 284 -57.33 42.20 -34.59
CA VAL A 284 -58.32 43.13 -35.15
C VAL A 284 -57.66 44.45 -35.57
N THR A 285 -56.81 45.02 -34.71
CA THR A 285 -56.07 46.26 -35.01
C THR A 285 -55.18 46.12 -36.25
N ASP A 286 -54.44 45.02 -36.37
CA ASP A 286 -53.51 44.78 -37.47
C ASP A 286 -54.24 44.59 -38.82
N VAL A 287 -55.33 43.80 -38.82
CA VAL A 287 -56.15 43.58 -40.02
C VAL A 287 -56.81 44.89 -40.50
N VAL A 288 -57.25 45.74 -39.56
CA VAL A 288 -57.84 47.06 -39.88
C VAL A 288 -56.78 48.06 -40.36
N ALA A 289 -55.52 47.90 -39.94
CA ALA A 289 -54.44 48.82 -40.30
C ALA A 289 -53.89 48.58 -41.72
N GLU A 290 -53.90 47.33 -42.21
CA GLU A 290 -53.36 46.94 -43.52
C GLU A 290 -54.38 47.01 -44.66
N LEU A 291 -55.69 46.95 -44.38
CA LEU A 291 -56.72 47.10 -45.42
C LEU A 291 -56.76 48.56 -45.90
N ASP A 292 -56.43 48.78 -47.18
CA ASP A 292 -56.52 50.11 -47.82
C ASP A 292 -57.99 50.51 -47.98
N MET A 293 -58.49 51.17 -46.95
CA MET A 293 -59.87 51.61 -46.80
C MET A 293 -59.96 53.07 -47.23
N GLY A 294 -60.66 53.34 -48.33
CA GLY A 294 -60.85 54.71 -48.84
C GLY A 294 -61.62 55.67 -47.91
N ASP A 295 -62.07 55.22 -46.73
CA ASP A 295 -62.81 56.03 -45.74
C ASP A 295 -62.11 56.03 -44.36
N ALA A 296 -61.30 57.07 -44.12
CA ALA A 296 -60.50 57.22 -42.91
C ALA A 296 -61.34 57.38 -41.63
N THR A 297 -62.60 57.80 -41.73
CA THR A 297 -63.45 58.08 -40.55
C THR A 297 -63.94 56.78 -39.89
N VAL A 298 -64.26 55.76 -40.68
CA VAL A 298 -64.64 54.42 -40.19
C VAL A 298 -63.46 53.72 -39.51
N ARG A 299 -62.24 53.89 -40.05
CA ARG A 299 -61.01 53.33 -39.49
C ARG A 299 -60.72 53.89 -38.09
N THR A 300 -60.80 55.21 -37.91
CA THR A 300 -60.51 55.86 -36.62
C THR A 300 -61.51 55.45 -35.54
N ALA A 301 -62.82 55.44 -35.85
CA ALA A 301 -63.85 55.04 -34.89
C ALA A 301 -63.71 53.57 -34.44
N LEU A 302 -63.24 52.68 -35.33
CA LEU A 302 -62.98 51.28 -35.01
C LEU A 302 -61.75 51.11 -34.10
N LEU A 303 -60.65 51.84 -34.38
CA LEU A 303 -59.43 51.79 -33.58
C LEU A 303 -59.63 52.35 -32.16
N GLU A 304 -60.41 53.42 -32.01
CA GLU A 304 -60.73 53.98 -30.68
C GLU A 304 -61.52 52.99 -29.81
N ARG A 305 -62.46 52.23 -30.41
CA ARG A 305 -63.24 51.22 -29.69
C ARG A 305 -62.37 50.05 -29.24
N VAL A 306 -61.46 49.57 -30.10
CA VAL A 306 -60.51 48.49 -29.74
C VAL A 306 -59.53 48.95 -28.66
N ALA A 307 -59.02 50.18 -28.73
CA ALA A 307 -58.12 50.75 -27.74
C ALA A 307 -58.75 50.84 -26.34
N ALA A 308 -60.06 51.16 -26.26
CA ALA A 308 -60.78 51.20 -24.99
C ALA A 308 -60.86 49.82 -24.29
N VAL A 309 -61.07 48.74 -25.05
CA VAL A 309 -61.12 47.37 -24.49
C VAL A 309 -59.73 46.87 -24.09
N LEU A 310 -58.70 47.14 -24.91
CA LEU A 310 -57.29 46.82 -24.57
C LEU A 310 -56.82 47.53 -23.29
N GLY A 311 -57.28 48.76 -23.05
CA GLY A 311 -56.99 49.49 -21.80
C GLY A 311 -57.51 48.79 -20.55
N GLY A 312 -58.61 48.04 -20.64
CA GLY A 312 -59.14 47.24 -19.54
C GLY A 312 -58.37 45.92 -19.33
N VAL A 313 -57.97 45.24 -20.40
CA VAL A 313 -57.17 43.99 -20.34
C VAL A 313 -55.82 44.23 -19.64
N ASN A 314 -55.14 45.33 -19.97
CA ASN A 314 -53.86 45.68 -19.36
C ASN A 314 -53.98 45.93 -17.84
N ARG A 315 -55.11 46.47 -17.39
CA ARG A 315 -55.38 46.68 -15.96
C ARG A 315 -55.54 45.36 -15.20
N ALA A 316 -56.29 44.42 -15.76
CA ALA A 316 -56.48 43.09 -15.18
C ALA A 316 -55.15 42.32 -15.03
N ARG A 317 -54.28 42.43 -16.04
CA ARG A 317 -52.97 41.75 -16.06
C ARG A 317 -52.04 42.25 -14.95
N ALA A 318 -51.98 43.57 -14.75
CA ALA A 318 -51.18 44.16 -13.68
C ALA A 318 -51.62 43.71 -12.28
N THR A 319 -52.93 43.56 -12.06
CA THR A 319 -53.49 43.05 -10.80
C THR A 319 -53.12 41.59 -10.56
N LEU A 320 -53.21 40.74 -11.59
CA LEU A 320 -52.86 39.33 -11.52
C LEU A 320 -51.36 39.11 -11.22
N ASP A 321 -50.47 39.86 -11.88
CA ASP A 321 -49.01 39.74 -11.70
C ASP A 321 -48.56 40.11 -10.28
N ALA A 322 -49.16 41.16 -9.70
CA ALA A 322 -48.87 41.57 -8.33
C ALA A 322 -49.31 40.49 -7.31
N ARG A 323 -50.47 39.86 -7.53
CA ARG A 323 -50.99 38.79 -6.67
C ARG A 323 -50.15 37.51 -6.77
N ARG A 324 -49.73 37.12 -7.98
CA ARG A 324 -48.93 35.92 -8.24
C ARG A 324 -47.56 35.96 -7.54
N ARG A 325 -46.85 37.10 -7.56
CA ARG A 325 -45.54 37.23 -6.89
C ARG A 325 -45.61 37.05 -5.38
N ALA A 326 -46.67 37.55 -4.74
CA ALA A 326 -46.86 37.41 -3.29
C ALA A 326 -47.13 35.97 -2.85
N LEU A 327 -47.76 35.16 -3.71
CA LEU A 327 -48.06 33.75 -3.45
C LEU A 327 -46.84 32.84 -3.69
N LEU A 328 -46.06 33.10 -4.75
CA LEU A 328 -44.84 32.37 -5.10
C LEU A 328 -43.78 32.37 -3.97
N ASP A 329 -43.55 33.51 -3.30
CA ASP A 329 -42.55 33.63 -2.23
C ASP A 329 -42.90 32.82 -0.97
N ARG A 330 -44.20 32.60 -0.73
CA ARG A 330 -44.70 31.86 0.45
C ARG A 330 -44.74 30.35 0.22
N GLU A 331 -45.13 29.91 -0.97
CA GLU A 331 -45.23 28.48 -1.32
C GLU A 331 -43.84 27.86 -1.53
N GLY A 332 -42.91 28.55 -2.21
CA GLY A 332 -41.57 28.01 -2.53
C GLY A 332 -40.67 27.71 -1.32
N ARG A 333 -40.78 28.49 -0.22
CA ARG A 333 -39.99 28.27 1.01
C ARG A 333 -40.34 26.97 1.74
N ALA A 334 -41.62 26.59 1.75
CA ALA A 334 -42.08 25.38 2.43
C ALA A 334 -41.62 24.12 1.69
N GLU A 335 -41.68 24.15 0.35
CA GLU A 335 -41.24 23.05 -0.52
C GLU A 335 -39.72 22.85 -0.44
N PHE A 336 -38.93 23.92 -0.52
CA PHE A 336 -37.46 23.86 -0.40
C PHE A 336 -37.01 23.25 0.94
N THR A 337 -37.65 23.64 2.04
CA THR A 337 -37.33 23.09 3.38
C THR A 337 -37.57 21.59 3.45
N ALA A 338 -38.64 21.09 2.83
CA ALA A 338 -38.96 19.65 2.81
C ALA A 338 -37.97 18.84 1.96
N GLU A 339 -37.61 19.35 0.77
CA GLU A 339 -36.66 18.68 -0.13
C GLU A 339 -35.23 18.64 0.44
N THR A 340 -34.77 19.72 1.06
CA THR A 340 -33.45 19.77 1.73
C THR A 340 -33.36 18.82 2.92
N ALA A 341 -34.47 18.64 3.66
CA ALA A 341 -34.53 17.64 4.74
C ALA A 341 -34.41 16.19 4.21
N LEU A 342 -35.06 15.88 3.08
CA LEU A 342 -34.95 14.58 2.42
C LEU A 342 -33.55 14.33 1.84
N LEU A 343 -32.88 15.37 1.33
CA LEU A 343 -31.48 15.29 0.92
C LEU A 343 -30.57 14.93 2.10
N GLY A 344 -30.74 15.57 3.27
CA GLY A 344 -29.97 15.26 4.48
C GLY A 344 -30.12 13.80 4.94
N GLN A 345 -31.33 13.22 4.83
CA GLN A 345 -31.57 11.80 5.11
C GLN A 345 -30.86 10.89 4.10
N ALA A 346 -30.87 11.24 2.82
CA ALA A 346 -30.19 10.47 1.77
C ALA A 346 -28.67 10.47 1.96
N VAL A 347 -28.07 11.61 2.35
CA VAL A 347 -26.64 11.71 2.67
C VAL A 347 -26.27 10.78 3.83
N THR A 348 -27.08 10.76 4.89
CA THR A 348 -26.86 9.89 6.05
C THR A 348 -26.92 8.41 5.66
N ALA A 349 -27.90 8.01 4.85
CA ALA A 349 -28.03 6.64 4.37
C ALA A 349 -26.87 6.23 3.44
N ALA A 350 -26.43 7.13 2.57
CA ALA A 350 -25.28 6.94 1.68
C ALA A 350 -23.97 6.72 2.46
N LEU A 351 -23.71 7.52 3.49
CA LEU A 351 -22.54 7.35 4.36
C LEU A 351 -22.54 6.01 5.10
N ALA A 352 -23.71 5.53 5.55
CA ALA A 352 -23.85 4.24 6.19
C ALA A 352 -23.65 3.05 5.23
N ALA A 353 -24.08 3.19 3.97
CA ALA A 353 -23.94 2.17 2.94
C ALA A 353 -22.54 2.11 2.30
N ALA A 354 -21.73 3.15 2.48
CA ALA A 354 -20.36 3.22 1.97
C ALA A 354 -19.38 2.50 2.92
N ASP A 355 -19.16 1.22 2.65
CA ASP A 355 -18.24 0.31 3.35
C ASP A 355 -16.91 0.07 2.59
N THR A 356 -16.81 0.58 1.36
CA THR A 356 -15.61 0.53 0.51
C THR A 356 -15.34 1.89 -0.13
N PRO A 357 -14.06 2.25 -0.41
CA PRO A 357 -13.71 3.49 -1.09
C PRO A 357 -14.44 3.67 -2.43
N GLU A 358 -14.63 2.60 -3.18
CA GLU A 358 -15.30 2.59 -4.47
C GLU A 358 -16.81 2.89 -4.31
N ARG A 359 -17.45 2.32 -3.28
CA ARG A 359 -18.87 2.66 -2.97
C ARG A 359 -19.04 4.09 -2.48
N CYS A 360 -18.02 4.73 -1.89
CA CYS A 360 -18.10 6.16 -1.58
C CYS A 360 -18.28 6.99 -2.86
N ASP A 361 -17.56 6.65 -3.93
CA ASP A 361 -17.66 7.35 -5.22
C ASP A 361 -19.03 7.12 -5.88
N ASP A 362 -19.55 5.88 -5.84
CA ASP A 362 -20.88 5.55 -6.37
C ASP A 362 -22.00 6.33 -5.64
N GLN A 363 -21.90 6.44 -4.31
CA GLN A 363 -22.87 7.19 -3.51
C GLN A 363 -22.76 8.70 -3.75
N LEU A 364 -21.53 9.22 -3.90
CA LEU A 364 -21.29 10.62 -4.23
C LEU A 364 -21.95 10.99 -5.55
N ALA A 365 -21.74 10.19 -6.60
CA ALA A 365 -22.34 10.42 -7.91
C ALA A 365 -23.88 10.47 -7.85
N ARG A 366 -24.51 9.59 -7.07
CA ARG A 366 -25.97 9.58 -6.88
C ARG A 366 -26.48 10.82 -6.16
N LEU A 367 -25.78 11.26 -5.10
CA LEU A 367 -26.17 12.44 -4.34
C LEU A 367 -25.98 13.73 -5.15
N LEU A 368 -24.91 13.83 -5.95
CA LEU A 368 -24.67 14.96 -6.84
C LEU A 368 -25.76 15.07 -7.92
N ALA A 369 -26.18 13.96 -8.52
CA ALA A 369 -27.28 13.94 -9.48
C ALA A 369 -28.61 14.42 -8.85
N ARG A 370 -28.88 14.03 -7.60
CA ARG A 370 -30.07 14.52 -6.87
C ARG A 370 -29.98 16.01 -6.54
N LEU A 371 -28.78 16.51 -6.25
CA LEU A 371 -28.56 17.92 -5.95
C LEU A 371 -28.71 18.79 -7.21
N GLU A 372 -28.27 18.29 -8.37
CA GLU A 372 -28.48 18.94 -9.68
C GLU A 372 -29.97 19.03 -10.05
N ASP A 373 -30.77 17.99 -9.77
CA ASP A 373 -32.23 18.02 -9.94
C ASP A 373 -32.88 19.11 -9.06
N LEU A 374 -32.44 19.25 -7.81
CA LEU A 374 -32.92 20.30 -6.90
C LEU A 374 -32.51 21.70 -7.37
N GLU A 375 -31.29 21.89 -7.88
CA GLU A 375 -30.83 23.16 -8.45
C GLU A 375 -31.67 23.57 -9.66
N SER A 376 -32.00 22.63 -10.55
CA SER A 376 -32.89 22.90 -11.69
C SER A 376 -34.30 23.27 -11.25
N ARG A 377 -34.82 22.64 -10.19
CA ARG A 377 -36.19 22.86 -9.69
C ARG A 377 -36.37 24.21 -8.99
N PHE A 378 -35.33 24.73 -8.34
CA PHE A 378 -35.36 26.00 -7.60
C PHE A 378 -34.57 27.13 -8.28
N ALA A 379 -34.31 27.03 -9.59
CA ALA A 379 -33.47 27.95 -10.37
C ALA A 379 -33.93 29.42 -10.35
N GLU A 380 -35.21 29.69 -10.03
CA GLU A 380 -35.76 31.06 -9.95
C GLU A 380 -35.46 31.78 -8.61
N PHE A 381 -34.79 31.11 -7.65
CA PHE A 381 -34.51 31.63 -6.31
C PHE A 381 -33.02 31.61 -5.97
N ASP A 382 -32.33 32.74 -6.19
CA ASP A 382 -30.88 32.88 -5.94
C ASP A 382 -30.46 32.48 -4.51
N GLY A 383 -31.31 32.72 -3.51
CA GLY A 383 -31.04 32.36 -2.12
C GLY A 383 -30.99 30.84 -1.86
N PHE A 384 -31.82 30.07 -2.56
CA PHE A 384 -31.84 28.60 -2.44
C PHE A 384 -30.68 27.95 -3.18
N LEU A 385 -30.25 28.54 -4.30
CA LEU A 385 -29.07 28.08 -5.04
C LEU A 385 -27.78 28.20 -4.22
N ALA A 386 -27.63 29.28 -3.44
CA ALA A 386 -26.50 29.43 -2.52
C ALA A 386 -26.46 28.31 -1.45
N GLU A 387 -27.61 27.97 -0.86
CA GLU A 387 -27.70 26.92 0.17
C GLU A 387 -27.45 25.52 -0.42
N LEU A 388 -27.91 25.24 -1.64
CA LEU A 388 -27.60 23.98 -2.34
C LEU A 388 -26.11 23.84 -2.69
N ALA A 389 -25.44 24.95 -3.05
CA ALA A 389 -24.00 24.96 -3.30
C ALA A 389 -23.18 24.67 -2.03
N ASP A 390 -23.59 25.22 -0.89
CA ASP A 390 -22.99 24.89 0.41
C ASP A 390 -23.19 23.41 0.75
N LYS A 391 -24.40 22.86 0.52
CA LYS A 391 -24.69 21.44 0.72
C LYS A 391 -23.89 20.52 -0.20
N ARG A 392 -23.64 20.92 -1.45
CA ARG A 392 -22.77 20.19 -2.38
C ARG A 392 -21.37 20.01 -1.80
N THR A 393 -20.81 21.10 -1.26
CA THR A 393 -19.47 21.09 -0.65
C THR A 393 -19.45 20.17 0.57
N GLU A 394 -20.44 20.27 1.46
CA GLU A 394 -20.57 19.43 2.65
C GLU A 394 -20.65 17.92 2.32
N ILE A 395 -21.42 17.56 1.28
CA ILE A 395 -21.54 16.17 0.82
C ILE A 395 -20.21 15.63 0.28
N TYR A 396 -19.50 16.45 -0.49
CA TYR A 396 -18.19 16.11 -1.04
C TYR A 396 -17.19 15.83 0.08
N ASP A 397 -17.09 16.74 1.05
CA ASP A 397 -16.16 16.64 2.17
C ASP A 397 -16.46 15.42 3.05
N ALA A 398 -17.74 15.16 3.35
CA ALA A 398 -18.15 14.02 4.17
C ALA A 398 -17.82 12.66 3.52
N LEU A 399 -18.11 12.50 2.22
CA LEU A 399 -17.80 11.24 1.51
C LEU A 399 -16.30 11.09 1.23
N ALA A 400 -15.57 12.19 0.98
CA ALA A 400 -14.11 12.16 0.87
C ALA A 400 -13.46 11.73 2.19
N ALA A 401 -13.91 12.28 3.32
CA ALA A 401 -13.41 11.88 4.64
C ALA A 401 -13.71 10.40 4.94
N ARG A 402 -14.91 9.90 4.61
CA ARG A 402 -15.27 8.49 4.76
C ARG A 402 -14.39 7.59 3.88
N LYS A 403 -14.17 7.96 2.62
CA LYS A 403 -13.30 7.24 1.68
C LYS A 403 -11.87 7.16 2.20
N GLN A 404 -11.34 8.26 2.75
CA GLN A 404 -10.01 8.30 3.34
C GLN A 404 -9.91 7.36 4.55
N ALA A 405 -10.87 7.42 5.48
CA ALA A 405 -10.88 6.56 6.67
C ALA A 405 -10.92 5.06 6.33
N LEU A 406 -11.69 4.67 5.30
CA LEU A 406 -11.74 3.30 4.80
C LEU A 406 -10.41 2.88 4.15
N SER A 407 -9.80 3.77 3.36
CA SER A 407 -8.50 3.54 2.74
C SER A 407 -7.39 3.36 3.77
N ASP A 408 -7.35 4.20 4.81
CA ASP A 408 -6.38 4.10 5.90
C ASP A 408 -6.53 2.81 6.71
N THR A 409 -7.78 2.35 6.90
CA THR A 409 -8.06 1.08 7.57
C THR A 409 -7.58 -0.11 6.75
N ARG A 410 -7.84 -0.09 5.43
CA ARG A 410 -7.36 -1.09 4.48
C ARG A 410 -5.82 -1.13 4.41
N ALA A 411 -5.17 0.02 4.34
CA ALA A 411 -3.71 0.15 4.31
C ALA A 411 -3.05 -0.39 5.59
N ARG A 412 -3.55 0.00 6.77
CA ARG A 412 -3.04 -0.50 8.06
C ARG A 412 -3.16 -2.02 8.19
N ARG A 413 -4.27 -2.60 7.73
CA ARG A 413 -4.45 -4.06 7.74
C ARG A 413 -3.45 -4.76 6.80
N ALA A 414 -3.25 -4.24 5.60
CA ALA A 414 -2.26 -4.77 4.67
C ALA A 414 -0.83 -4.71 5.25
N GLU A 415 -0.47 -3.61 5.91
CA GLU A 415 0.83 -3.45 6.56
C GLU A 415 1.05 -4.43 7.71
N GLN A 416 0.05 -4.64 8.57
CA GLN A 416 0.11 -5.63 9.65
C GLN A 416 0.29 -7.06 9.12
N LEU A 417 -0.43 -7.40 8.04
CA LEU A 417 -0.31 -8.69 7.36
C LEU A 417 1.10 -8.89 6.77
N ALA A 418 1.63 -7.89 6.06
CA ALA A 418 2.97 -7.91 5.49
C ALA A 418 4.05 -8.07 6.56
N ALA A 419 3.99 -7.30 7.66
CA ALA A 419 4.94 -7.40 8.77
C ALA A 419 4.90 -8.78 9.46
N SER A 420 3.70 -9.36 9.59
CA SER A 420 3.52 -10.72 10.12
C SER A 420 4.13 -11.78 9.20
N ALA A 421 3.87 -11.68 7.89
CA ALA A 421 4.43 -12.59 6.90
C ALA A 421 5.97 -12.51 6.85
N ALA A 422 6.56 -11.33 6.95
CA ALA A 422 8.01 -11.15 7.00
C ALA A 422 8.68 -11.91 8.16
N ARG A 423 8.11 -11.85 9.36
CA ARG A 423 8.60 -12.62 10.53
C ARG A 423 8.48 -14.13 10.35
N ILE A 424 7.40 -14.59 9.72
CA ILE A 424 7.21 -16.00 9.41
C ILE A 424 8.23 -16.43 8.36
N MET A 425 8.50 -15.61 7.35
CA MET A 425 9.51 -15.86 6.33
C MET A 425 10.92 -16.04 6.93
N GLU A 426 11.33 -15.20 7.87
CA GLU A 426 12.62 -15.39 8.58
C GLU A 426 12.70 -16.76 9.29
N THR A 427 11.59 -17.19 9.88
CA THR A 427 11.51 -18.50 10.54
C THR A 427 11.54 -19.65 9.54
N ILE A 428 10.87 -19.50 8.39
CA ILE A 428 10.92 -20.45 7.28
C ILE A 428 12.35 -20.63 6.80
N THR A 429 13.07 -19.54 6.52
CA THR A 429 14.47 -19.59 6.05
C THR A 429 15.38 -20.26 7.08
N ARG A 430 15.24 -19.94 8.38
CA ARG A 430 16.00 -20.59 9.45
C ARG A 430 15.70 -22.08 9.56
N ARG A 431 14.44 -22.49 9.42
CA ARG A 431 14.03 -23.90 9.45
C ARG A 431 14.60 -24.66 8.27
N CYS A 432 14.54 -24.09 7.06
CA CYS A 432 15.08 -24.67 5.84
C CYS A 432 16.56 -25.06 5.98
N ALA A 433 17.38 -24.24 6.64
CA ALA A 433 18.81 -24.50 6.85
C ALA A 433 19.08 -25.79 7.67
N THR A 434 18.11 -26.26 8.45
CA THR A 434 18.24 -27.44 9.32
C THR A 434 17.69 -28.74 8.70
N LEU A 435 17.00 -28.67 7.57
CA LEU A 435 16.36 -29.84 6.95
C LEU A 435 17.42 -30.78 6.37
N ALA A 436 17.23 -32.09 6.55
CA ALA A 436 18.26 -33.10 6.31
C ALA A 436 18.44 -33.46 4.82
N ASP A 437 17.35 -33.51 4.06
CA ASP A 437 17.31 -34.00 2.68
C ASP A 437 16.23 -33.29 1.83
N ALA A 438 16.19 -33.61 0.53
CA ALA A 438 15.34 -32.92 -0.45
C ALA A 438 13.84 -33.24 -0.26
N ASP A 439 13.54 -34.44 0.25
CA ASP A 439 12.18 -34.85 0.58
C ASP A 439 11.66 -34.07 1.79
N ALA A 440 12.49 -33.84 2.81
CA ALA A 440 12.16 -33.01 3.96
C ALA A 440 11.91 -31.54 3.56
N VAL A 441 12.71 -30.98 2.65
CA VAL A 441 12.48 -29.64 2.08
C VAL A 441 11.16 -29.59 1.34
N SER A 442 10.89 -30.55 0.44
CA SER A 442 9.64 -30.58 -0.33
C SER A 442 8.41 -30.77 0.56
N THR A 443 8.49 -31.65 1.57
CA THR A 443 7.42 -31.91 2.55
C THR A 443 7.11 -30.68 3.38
N TYR A 444 8.15 -29.96 3.83
CA TYR A 444 8.01 -28.72 4.60
C TYR A 444 7.23 -27.66 3.82
N PHE A 445 7.62 -27.35 2.58
CA PHE A 445 6.90 -26.37 1.76
C PHE A 445 5.51 -26.85 1.30
N ALA A 446 5.26 -28.16 1.24
CA ALA A 446 3.98 -28.71 0.84
C ALA A 446 2.94 -28.70 1.97
N SER A 447 3.34 -29.07 3.19
CA SER A 447 2.40 -29.46 4.26
C SER A 447 2.57 -28.70 5.58
N ASP A 448 3.67 -27.98 5.77
CA ASP A 448 3.90 -27.27 7.04
C ASP A 448 2.97 -26.04 7.18
N PRO A 449 2.44 -25.76 8.38
CA PRO A 449 1.58 -24.61 8.63
C PRO A 449 2.23 -23.25 8.33
N MET A 450 3.56 -23.10 8.42
CA MET A 450 4.24 -21.82 8.23
C MET A 450 4.20 -21.36 6.76
N PRO A 451 4.70 -22.13 5.76
CA PRO A 451 4.53 -21.81 4.34
C PRO A 451 3.05 -21.63 3.96
N ALA A 452 2.15 -22.47 4.49
CA ALA A 452 0.72 -22.34 4.22
C ALA A 452 0.14 -21.01 4.74
N LYS A 453 0.61 -20.53 5.90
CA LYS A 453 0.20 -19.23 6.46
C LYS A 453 0.68 -18.07 5.60
N VAL A 454 1.91 -18.11 5.07
CA VAL A 454 2.41 -17.07 4.15
C VAL A 454 1.56 -17.00 2.87
N ARG A 455 1.22 -18.16 2.26
CA ARG A 455 0.33 -18.19 1.09
C ARG A 455 -1.04 -17.59 1.38
N ARG A 456 -1.66 -17.96 2.52
CA ARG A 456 -2.94 -17.35 2.94
C ARG A 456 -2.83 -15.84 3.13
N THR A 457 -1.73 -15.36 3.74
CA THR A 457 -1.50 -13.93 3.88
C THR A 457 -1.35 -13.21 2.53
N ALA A 458 -0.69 -13.83 1.54
CA ALA A 458 -0.64 -13.31 0.18
C ALA A 458 -2.04 -13.26 -0.46
N ASP A 459 -2.88 -14.28 -0.25
CA ASP A 459 -4.28 -14.29 -0.70
C ASP A 459 -5.11 -13.16 -0.06
N GLU A 460 -4.94 -12.93 1.24
CA GLU A 460 -5.59 -11.83 1.96
C GLU A 460 -5.13 -10.46 1.45
N LEU A 461 -3.84 -10.28 1.15
CA LEU A 461 -3.31 -9.05 0.57
C LEU A 461 -3.88 -8.80 -0.84
N ARG A 462 -4.01 -9.83 -1.69
CA ARG A 462 -4.68 -9.71 -3.00
C ARG A 462 -6.15 -9.32 -2.84
N ALA A 463 -6.86 -9.88 -1.86
CA ALA A 463 -8.25 -9.50 -1.57
C ALA A 463 -8.37 -8.05 -1.07
N LEU A 464 -7.34 -7.53 -0.39
CA LEU A 464 -7.19 -6.12 -0.02
C LEU A 464 -6.60 -5.26 -1.15
N GLY A 465 -6.43 -5.80 -2.37
CA GLY A 465 -5.87 -5.12 -3.54
C GLY A 465 -4.43 -4.63 -3.42
N ASP A 466 -3.63 -5.19 -2.51
CA ASP A 466 -2.18 -5.01 -2.44
C ASP A 466 -1.49 -6.19 -3.15
N SER A 467 -1.62 -6.23 -4.48
CA SER A 467 -1.09 -7.33 -5.30
C SER A 467 0.43 -7.39 -5.33
N VAL A 468 1.09 -6.23 -5.26
CA VAL A 468 2.56 -6.13 -5.29
C VAL A 468 3.16 -6.87 -4.10
N ARG A 469 2.72 -6.57 -2.87
CA ARG A 469 3.25 -7.27 -1.68
C ARG A 469 2.87 -8.75 -1.66
N ALA A 470 1.71 -9.12 -2.20
CA ALA A 470 1.35 -10.52 -2.32
C ALA A 470 2.31 -11.29 -3.26
N GLU A 471 2.65 -10.71 -4.41
CA GLU A 471 3.62 -11.29 -5.35
C GLU A 471 5.03 -11.35 -4.75
N GLU A 472 5.45 -10.34 -3.99
CA GLU A 472 6.71 -10.37 -3.25
C GLU A 472 6.78 -11.53 -2.26
N LEU A 473 5.71 -11.81 -1.51
CA LEU A 473 5.64 -12.93 -0.58
C LEU A 473 5.72 -14.29 -1.30
N ASP A 474 4.99 -14.46 -2.40
CA ASP A 474 5.05 -15.68 -3.22
C ASP A 474 6.45 -15.88 -3.82
N GLY A 475 7.06 -14.78 -4.29
CA GLY A 475 8.44 -14.75 -4.77
C GLY A 475 9.45 -15.15 -3.70
N HIS A 476 9.36 -14.58 -2.50
CA HIS A 476 10.23 -14.91 -1.38
C HIS A 476 10.08 -16.38 -0.95
N LEU A 477 8.86 -16.91 -0.92
CA LEU A 477 8.61 -18.32 -0.58
C LEU A 477 9.23 -19.26 -1.63
N LYS A 478 9.13 -18.92 -2.92
CA LYS A 478 9.75 -19.67 -4.02
C LYS A 478 11.27 -19.62 -3.93
N SER A 479 11.85 -18.44 -3.69
CA SER A 479 13.29 -18.26 -3.50
C SER A 479 13.80 -19.07 -2.32
N ALA A 480 13.14 -19.01 -1.16
CA ALA A 480 13.52 -19.78 0.02
C ALA A 480 13.55 -21.30 -0.24
N ARG A 481 12.63 -21.83 -1.05
CA ARG A 481 12.63 -23.25 -1.44
C ARG A 481 13.82 -23.61 -2.35
N GLN A 482 14.10 -22.78 -3.34
CA GLN A 482 15.21 -22.99 -4.26
C GLN A 482 16.55 -22.91 -3.53
N GLU A 483 16.69 -21.93 -2.64
CA GLU A 483 17.88 -21.70 -1.83
C GLU A 483 18.12 -22.84 -0.83
N ALA A 484 17.06 -23.35 -0.18
CA ALA A 484 17.13 -24.54 0.68
C ALA A 484 17.63 -25.78 -0.08
N SER A 485 17.12 -26.00 -1.29
CA SER A 485 17.50 -27.16 -2.13
C SER A 485 18.96 -27.07 -2.57
N ARG A 486 19.44 -25.87 -2.93
CA ARG A 486 20.85 -25.64 -3.30
C ARG A 486 21.80 -25.76 -2.12
N ALA A 487 21.45 -25.16 -0.98
CA ALA A 487 22.23 -25.26 0.25
C ALA A 487 22.40 -26.73 0.69
N LEU A 488 21.35 -27.55 0.51
CA LEU A 488 21.41 -28.98 0.79
C LEU A 488 22.37 -29.74 -0.15
N ARG A 489 22.31 -29.48 -1.46
CA ARG A 489 23.21 -30.09 -2.45
C ARG A 489 24.67 -29.73 -2.14
N ASP A 490 24.92 -28.45 -1.84
CA ASP A 490 26.23 -27.96 -1.42
C ASP A 490 26.71 -28.61 -0.12
N ARG A 491 25.82 -28.76 0.86
CA ARG A 491 26.15 -29.46 2.11
C ARG A 491 26.55 -30.91 1.88
N THR A 492 25.87 -31.59 0.97
CA THR A 492 26.11 -33.02 0.67
C THR A 492 27.42 -33.23 -0.09
N ASP A 493 27.75 -32.32 -1.02
CA ASP A 493 28.91 -32.49 -1.91
C ASP A 493 30.23 -31.96 -1.33
N LEU A 494 30.17 -30.85 -0.58
CA LEU A 494 31.37 -30.14 -0.10
C LEU A 494 31.71 -30.42 1.37
N TYR A 495 30.73 -30.73 2.21
CA TYR A 495 30.97 -30.93 3.64
C TYR A 495 31.18 -32.41 3.98
N ALA A 496 32.04 -32.65 4.95
CA ALA A 496 32.27 -33.96 5.56
C ALA A 496 32.24 -33.84 7.09
N ASP A 497 32.31 -34.99 7.78
CA ASP A 497 32.34 -35.08 9.23
C ASP A 497 31.16 -34.34 9.90
N ASP A 498 29.95 -34.56 9.40
CA ASP A 498 28.70 -33.97 9.90
C ASP A 498 28.71 -32.42 9.87
N GLY A 499 29.26 -31.85 8.80
CA GLY A 499 29.31 -30.38 8.59
C GLY A 499 30.50 -29.68 9.26
N ARG A 500 31.41 -30.42 9.91
CA ARG A 500 32.57 -29.85 10.62
C ARG A 500 33.75 -29.56 9.70
N THR A 501 33.84 -30.24 8.57
CA THR A 501 34.89 -30.00 7.57
C THR A 501 34.32 -29.68 6.20
N LEU A 502 34.98 -28.79 5.45
CA LEU A 502 34.66 -28.41 4.07
C LEU A 502 35.82 -28.78 3.16
N ARG A 503 35.56 -29.45 2.04
CA ARG A 503 36.56 -29.78 1.03
C ARG A 503 36.57 -28.72 -0.08
N LEU A 504 37.72 -28.07 -0.30
CA LEU A 504 37.98 -27.19 -1.44
C LEU A 504 39.20 -27.73 -2.20
N GLY A 505 38.98 -28.28 -3.39
CA GLY A 505 40.01 -29.01 -4.13
C GLY A 505 40.56 -30.21 -3.36
N ALA A 506 41.88 -30.27 -3.22
CA ALA A 506 42.57 -31.34 -2.48
C ALA A 506 42.61 -31.11 -0.95
N HIS A 507 42.16 -29.95 -0.47
CA HIS A 507 42.30 -29.54 0.92
C HIS A 507 40.99 -29.64 1.70
N ARG A 508 41.09 -29.95 3.00
CA ARG A 508 39.98 -29.92 3.95
C ARG A 508 40.19 -28.77 4.93
N PHE A 509 39.12 -28.09 5.28
CA PHE A 509 39.11 -26.95 6.19
C PHE A 509 38.14 -27.20 7.33
N ALA A 510 38.45 -26.74 8.53
CA ALA A 510 37.46 -26.69 9.61
C ALA A 510 36.39 -25.66 9.28
N VAL A 511 35.13 -25.92 9.60
CA VAL A 511 34.01 -24.98 9.40
C VAL A 511 33.60 -24.41 10.74
N ASN A 512 33.41 -23.09 10.82
CA ASN A 512 32.74 -22.49 11.96
C ASN A 512 31.23 -22.51 11.75
N THR A 513 30.49 -23.27 12.55
CA THR A 513 29.02 -23.37 12.46
C THR A 513 28.29 -22.43 13.41
N GLN A 514 29.02 -21.73 14.29
CA GLN A 514 28.41 -20.74 15.17
C GLN A 514 28.04 -19.48 14.39
N PRO A 515 26.81 -18.94 14.55
CA PRO A 515 26.42 -17.71 13.88
C PRO A 515 27.30 -16.56 14.37
N LEU A 516 27.61 -15.62 13.45
CA LEU A 516 28.30 -14.38 13.79
C LEU A 516 27.35 -13.47 14.58
N ASP A 517 27.58 -13.36 15.89
CA ASP A 517 26.74 -12.57 16.78
C ASP A 517 27.57 -11.84 17.85
N LEU A 518 27.03 -10.72 18.31
CA LEU A 518 27.66 -9.88 19.32
C LEU A 518 27.10 -10.21 20.69
N THR A 519 27.99 -10.58 21.61
CA THR A 519 27.63 -10.97 22.97
C THR A 519 28.39 -10.15 23.99
N LEU A 520 27.88 -10.10 25.22
CA LEU A 520 28.63 -9.58 26.35
C LEU A 520 29.22 -10.76 27.09
N VAL A 521 30.53 -10.73 27.31
CA VAL A 521 31.26 -11.75 28.07
C VAL A 521 31.98 -11.10 29.25
N PRO A 522 32.23 -11.83 30.35
CA PRO A 522 33.09 -11.36 31.43
C PRO A 522 34.49 -11.00 30.94
N ASP A 523 35.01 -9.84 31.37
CA ASP A 523 36.36 -9.38 31.10
C ASP A 523 36.94 -8.71 32.36
N GLY A 524 37.77 -9.45 33.11
CA GLY A 524 38.22 -9.04 34.44
C GLY A 524 37.05 -8.80 35.39
N ASP A 525 36.97 -7.58 35.94
CA ASP A 525 35.87 -7.12 36.82
C ASP A 525 34.68 -6.50 36.06
N GLY A 526 34.70 -6.49 34.72
CA GLY A 526 33.70 -5.85 33.87
C GLY A 526 33.11 -6.80 32.84
N LEU A 527 32.40 -6.22 31.86
CA LEU A 527 31.91 -6.91 30.68
C LEU A 527 32.58 -6.33 29.44
N ALA A 528 32.87 -7.19 28.46
CA ALA A 528 33.34 -6.79 27.15
C ALA A 528 32.39 -7.30 26.06
N PHE A 529 32.24 -6.52 25.01
CA PHE A 529 31.69 -6.99 23.75
C PHE A 529 32.62 -8.03 23.14
N ALA A 530 32.06 -9.18 22.79
CA ALA A 530 32.75 -10.25 22.11
C ALA A 530 31.94 -10.67 20.88
N LEU A 531 32.64 -10.77 19.76
CA LEU A 531 32.08 -11.33 18.54
C LEU A 531 32.36 -12.84 18.53
N THR A 532 31.32 -13.65 18.36
CA THR A 532 31.42 -15.11 18.40
C THR A 532 32.37 -15.63 17.33
N GLY A 533 33.25 -16.55 17.71
CA GLY A 533 34.21 -17.16 16.79
C GLY A 533 35.39 -16.28 16.38
N THR A 534 35.48 -15.03 16.84
CA THR A 534 36.61 -14.12 16.58
C THR A 534 37.33 -13.71 17.88
N ASP A 535 38.49 -13.09 17.73
CA ASP A 535 39.27 -12.54 18.86
C ASP A 535 38.81 -11.12 19.24
N TYR A 536 37.77 -10.60 18.57
CA TYR A 536 37.28 -9.25 18.83
C TYR A 536 36.81 -9.13 20.28
N ARG A 537 37.44 -8.22 21.03
CA ARG A 537 37.06 -7.85 22.40
C ARG A 537 37.12 -6.34 22.55
N SER A 538 36.03 -5.75 23.04
CA SER A 538 35.97 -4.32 23.38
C SER A 538 35.31 -4.13 24.74
N PRO A 539 35.99 -3.56 25.74
CA PRO A 539 35.42 -3.38 27.07
C PRO A 539 34.20 -2.45 27.02
N VAL A 540 33.18 -2.74 27.82
CA VAL A 540 32.04 -1.85 28.01
C VAL A 540 32.44 -0.74 28.98
N THR A 541 32.48 0.50 28.50
CA THR A 541 32.89 1.67 29.30
C THR A 541 31.72 2.56 29.72
N ASP A 542 30.48 2.16 29.42
CA ASP A 542 29.28 2.92 29.76
C ASP A 542 29.06 2.95 31.28
N PRO A 543 29.16 4.12 31.95
CA PRO A 543 29.01 4.24 33.39
C PRO A 543 27.59 3.90 33.86
N ASP A 544 26.56 4.18 33.05
CA ASP A 544 25.16 3.88 33.38
C ASP A 544 24.89 2.37 33.31
N PHE A 545 25.62 1.65 32.46
CA PHE A 545 25.58 0.19 32.44
C PHE A 545 26.35 -0.42 33.61
N ALA A 546 27.49 0.15 34.01
CA ALA A 546 28.25 -0.30 35.18
C ALA A 546 27.43 -0.25 36.48
N ALA A 547 26.52 0.73 36.62
CA ALA A 547 25.60 0.82 37.76
C ALA A 547 24.64 -0.38 37.89
N THR A 548 24.50 -1.23 36.87
CA THR A 548 23.61 -2.41 36.87
C THR A 548 24.28 -3.70 37.36
N ARG A 549 25.51 -3.63 37.89
CA ARG A 549 26.33 -4.79 38.27
C ARG A 549 25.60 -5.82 39.15
N GLY A 550 24.73 -5.37 40.07
CA GLY A 550 23.94 -6.25 40.94
C GLY A 550 22.95 -7.17 40.21
N HIS A 551 22.77 -7.00 38.90
CA HIS A 551 21.86 -7.79 38.07
C HIS A 551 22.57 -8.70 37.05
N TRP A 552 23.91 -8.66 36.96
CA TRP A 552 24.64 -9.36 35.89
C TRP A 552 24.59 -10.88 36.00
N ASP A 553 24.66 -11.42 37.22
CA ASP A 553 24.61 -12.88 37.47
C ASP A 553 23.18 -13.42 37.55
N ARG A 554 22.19 -12.55 37.37
CA ARG A 554 20.78 -12.89 37.49
C ARG A 554 20.19 -13.28 36.14
N THR A 555 19.48 -14.41 36.11
CA THR A 555 18.89 -14.93 34.86
C THR A 555 17.43 -14.52 34.67
N LEU A 556 16.64 -14.45 35.74
CA LEU A 556 15.18 -14.26 35.69
C LEU A 556 14.70 -13.08 36.54
N PRO A 557 13.62 -12.38 36.11
CA PRO A 557 13.03 -11.29 36.88
C PRO A 557 12.31 -11.77 38.16
N SER A 558 11.91 -13.04 38.23
CA SER A 558 11.13 -13.64 39.32
C SER A 558 11.98 -14.30 40.42
N GLU A 559 13.30 -14.40 40.23
CA GLU A 559 14.19 -15.12 41.15
C GLU A 559 15.43 -14.30 41.50
N SER A 560 15.83 -14.30 42.76
CA SER A 560 17.16 -13.86 43.24
C SER A 560 17.63 -14.80 44.34
N PRO A 561 18.91 -14.78 44.76
CA PRO A 561 19.37 -15.62 45.89
C PRO A 561 18.51 -15.48 47.16
N GLY A 562 17.83 -14.34 47.35
CA GLY A 562 16.94 -14.06 48.47
C GLY A 562 15.45 -14.35 48.23
N VAL A 563 14.99 -14.52 46.99
CA VAL A 563 13.57 -14.71 46.66
C VAL A 563 13.42 -15.82 45.62
N TYR A 564 12.80 -16.93 46.04
CA TYR A 564 12.50 -18.03 45.13
C TYR A 564 11.32 -17.67 44.20
N ARG A 565 11.30 -18.22 42.97
CA ARG A 565 10.21 -17.99 41.99
C ARG A 565 8.82 -18.27 42.58
N ALA A 566 8.67 -19.38 43.30
CA ALA A 566 7.38 -19.73 43.90
C ALA A 566 6.97 -18.76 45.01
N GLU A 567 7.92 -18.21 45.76
CA GLU A 567 7.65 -17.16 46.75
C GLU A 567 7.23 -15.85 46.08
N HIS A 568 7.86 -15.49 44.96
CA HIS A 568 7.47 -14.33 44.17
C HIS A 568 6.04 -14.47 43.62
N LEU A 569 5.71 -15.64 43.07
CA LEU A 569 4.38 -15.95 42.56
C LEU A 569 3.32 -15.91 43.67
N ALA A 570 3.59 -16.54 44.82
CA ALA A 570 2.72 -16.50 45.99
C ALA A 570 2.50 -15.07 46.50
N ALA A 571 3.58 -14.28 46.64
CA ALA A 571 3.50 -12.89 47.08
C ALA A 571 2.74 -12.00 46.09
N ARG A 572 2.90 -12.22 44.78
CA ARG A 572 2.17 -11.50 43.74
C ARG A 572 0.66 -11.76 43.84
N LEU A 573 0.27 -13.02 44.00
CA LEU A 573 -1.13 -13.40 44.19
C LEU A 573 -1.71 -12.79 45.48
N LEU A 574 -0.97 -12.85 46.59
CA LEU A 574 -1.37 -12.22 47.85
C LEU A 574 -1.64 -10.72 47.71
N ARG A 575 -0.80 -10.00 46.96
CA ARG A 575 -1.01 -8.56 46.69
C ARG A 575 -2.18 -8.29 45.75
N GLN A 576 -2.38 -9.14 44.74
CA GLN A 576 -3.39 -8.94 43.70
C GLN A 576 -4.81 -9.24 44.20
N HIS A 577 -4.97 -10.33 44.96
CA HIS A 577 -6.28 -10.82 45.39
C HIS A 577 -6.56 -10.55 46.87
N GLY A 578 -5.52 -10.35 47.68
CA GLY A 578 -5.64 -10.28 49.13
C GLY A 578 -5.72 -11.67 49.77
N ALA A 579 -5.36 -11.77 51.04
CA ALA A 579 -5.33 -13.06 51.76
C ALA A 579 -6.72 -13.69 51.91
N SER A 580 -7.76 -12.90 52.24
CA SER A 580 -9.13 -13.43 52.41
C SER A 580 -9.65 -14.08 51.13
N ALA A 581 -9.53 -13.41 49.98
CA ALA A 581 -10.03 -13.95 48.72
C ALA A 581 -9.28 -15.21 48.27
N LEU A 582 -7.99 -15.33 48.63
CA LEU A 582 -7.20 -16.54 48.34
C LEU A 582 -7.52 -17.69 49.31
N ALA A 583 -7.85 -17.39 50.56
CA ALA A 583 -8.31 -18.39 51.53
C ALA A 583 -9.70 -18.94 51.15
N ASP A 584 -10.56 -18.09 50.61
CA ASP A 584 -11.92 -18.43 50.16
C ASP A 584 -11.97 -19.02 48.74
N ALA A 585 -10.82 -19.18 48.05
CA ALA A 585 -10.78 -19.66 46.68
C ALA A 585 -11.09 -21.17 46.58
N ASP A 586 -12.10 -21.54 45.78
CA ASP A 586 -12.54 -22.93 45.59
C ASP A 586 -11.43 -23.85 45.03
N ASP A 587 -10.58 -23.33 44.13
CA ASP A 587 -9.44 -24.06 43.53
C ASP A 587 -8.19 -23.17 43.47
N LEU A 588 -7.56 -22.97 44.63
CA LEU A 588 -6.30 -22.24 44.76
C LEU A 588 -5.19 -22.79 43.81
N PRO A 589 -4.96 -24.11 43.69
CA PRO A 589 -3.99 -24.64 42.73
C PRO A 589 -4.26 -24.23 41.27
N ALA A 590 -5.52 -24.19 40.83
CA ALA A 590 -5.84 -23.73 39.48
C ALA A 590 -5.52 -22.25 39.27
N LEU A 591 -5.85 -21.40 40.24
CA LEU A 591 -5.53 -19.96 40.20
C LEU A 591 -4.02 -19.72 40.12
N VAL A 592 -3.23 -20.42 40.94
CA VAL A 592 -1.75 -20.30 40.91
C VAL A 592 -1.20 -20.73 39.55
N ARG A 593 -1.71 -21.83 39.00
CA ARG A 593 -1.29 -22.38 37.71
C ARG A 593 -1.64 -21.44 36.55
N GLU A 594 -2.79 -20.79 36.56
CA GLU A 594 -3.17 -19.78 35.57
C GLU A 594 -2.24 -18.57 35.65
N ALA A 595 -2.01 -18.04 36.85
CA ALA A 595 -1.12 -16.91 37.06
C ALA A 595 0.34 -17.19 36.66
N ALA A 596 0.81 -18.43 36.82
CA ALA A 596 2.13 -18.86 36.34
C ALA A 596 2.20 -18.94 34.80
N GLN A 597 1.11 -19.31 34.13
CA GLN A 597 1.03 -19.41 32.67
C GLN A 597 0.98 -18.03 32.00
N GLU A 598 0.27 -17.07 32.61
CA GLU A 598 0.21 -15.69 32.13
C GLU A 598 1.57 -14.99 32.19
N ALA A 599 2.38 -15.30 33.21
CA ALA A 599 3.69 -14.73 33.45
C ALA A 599 4.82 -15.50 32.73
N TYR A 600 4.71 -15.62 31.40
CA TYR A 600 5.64 -16.42 30.59
C TYR A 600 7.10 -15.92 30.62
N ASP A 601 7.34 -14.63 30.91
CA ASP A 601 8.67 -14.03 30.99
C ASP A 601 9.35 -14.25 32.37
N GLU A 602 8.63 -14.82 33.32
CA GLU A 602 9.10 -15.09 34.68
C GLU A 602 9.66 -16.52 34.87
N GLY A 603 9.70 -17.35 33.84
CA GLY A 603 10.43 -18.63 33.85
C GLY A 603 9.86 -19.70 34.80
N TYR A 604 8.54 -19.75 34.97
CA TYR A 604 7.87 -20.78 35.78
C TYR A 604 7.83 -22.13 35.06
N GLU A 605 8.38 -23.16 35.70
CA GLU A 605 8.22 -24.56 35.30
C GLU A 605 6.91 -25.12 35.86
N ARG A 606 6.04 -25.57 34.95
CA ARG A 606 4.74 -26.17 35.25
C ARG A 606 4.90 -27.49 36.00
N GLY A 607 4.13 -27.67 37.06
CA GLY A 607 4.19 -28.81 37.98
C GLY A 607 5.22 -28.66 39.09
N VAL A 608 6.08 -27.63 39.05
CA VAL A 608 7.09 -27.35 40.08
C VAL A 608 6.73 -26.07 40.80
N HIS A 609 6.73 -24.93 40.09
CA HIS A 609 6.61 -23.62 40.72
C HIS A 609 5.16 -23.26 41.09
N ASP A 610 4.18 -23.75 40.33
CA ASP A 610 2.77 -23.65 40.67
C ASP A 610 2.41 -24.52 41.88
N HIS A 611 2.96 -25.73 41.95
CA HIS A 611 2.86 -26.58 43.15
C HIS A 611 3.49 -25.91 44.37
N ASP A 612 4.76 -25.49 44.27
CA ASP A 612 5.49 -24.87 45.37
C ASP A 612 4.84 -23.56 45.84
N ALA A 613 4.33 -22.74 44.91
CA ALA A 613 3.66 -21.49 45.28
C ALA A 613 2.34 -21.77 46.00
N THR A 614 1.63 -22.82 45.60
CA THR A 614 0.44 -23.30 46.32
C THR A 614 0.80 -23.73 47.74
N VAL A 615 1.87 -24.52 47.91
CA VAL A 615 2.36 -24.96 49.24
C VAL A 615 2.72 -23.76 50.12
N VAL A 616 3.41 -22.76 49.56
CA VAL A 616 3.76 -21.53 50.27
C VAL A 616 2.51 -20.76 50.68
N LEU A 617 1.53 -20.58 49.78
CA LEU A 617 0.27 -19.91 50.11
C LEU A 617 -0.52 -20.65 51.19
N THR A 618 -0.64 -21.98 51.09
CA THR A 618 -1.33 -22.80 52.10
C THR A 618 -0.70 -22.66 53.49
N ALA A 619 0.63 -22.48 53.57
CA ALA A 619 1.31 -22.22 54.84
C ALA A 619 1.13 -20.78 55.35
N LEU A 620 1.00 -19.79 54.47
CA LEU A 620 0.92 -18.37 54.83
C LEU A 620 -0.49 -17.88 55.17
N LEU A 621 -1.52 -18.35 54.48
CA LEU A 621 -2.90 -17.85 54.65
C LEU A 621 -3.41 -17.97 56.10
N PRO A 622 -3.21 -19.09 56.83
CA PRO A 622 -3.62 -19.20 58.23
C PRO A 622 -2.84 -18.28 59.18
N LEU A 623 -1.61 -17.90 58.82
CA LEU A 623 -0.83 -16.92 59.57
C LEU A 623 -1.40 -15.52 59.35
N TYR A 624 -1.76 -15.19 58.12
CA TYR A 624 -2.31 -13.89 57.74
C TYR A 624 -3.60 -13.56 58.50
N GLU A 625 -4.50 -14.54 58.64
CA GLU A 625 -5.75 -14.38 59.41
C GLU A 625 -5.51 -14.06 60.89
N LYS A 626 -4.45 -14.58 61.49
CA LYS A 626 -4.17 -14.46 62.93
C LYS A 626 -3.22 -13.31 63.28
N ALA A 627 -2.41 -12.86 62.32
CA ALA A 627 -1.33 -11.92 62.57
C ALA A 627 -1.82 -10.50 62.92
N GLY A 628 -2.97 -10.07 62.40
CA GLY A 628 -3.43 -8.68 62.58
C GLY A 628 -2.36 -7.70 62.09
N THR A 629 -1.91 -6.78 62.94
CA THR A 629 -0.87 -5.80 62.60
C THR A 629 0.55 -6.36 62.67
N LEU A 630 0.74 -7.60 63.13
CA LEU A 630 2.02 -8.32 63.08
C LEU A 630 2.45 -8.73 61.66
N VAL A 631 1.63 -8.46 60.63
CA VAL A 631 2.03 -8.56 59.21
C VAL A 631 3.12 -7.56 58.82
N HIS A 632 3.30 -6.49 59.62
CA HIS A 632 4.33 -5.48 59.43
C HIS A 632 5.61 -5.85 60.17
N GLU A 633 6.80 -5.62 59.60
CA GLU A 633 8.07 -5.97 60.25
C GLU A 633 8.28 -5.25 61.59
N PRO A 634 8.89 -5.90 62.60
CA PRO A 634 9.18 -5.31 63.90
C PRO A 634 9.91 -3.96 63.83
N ALA A 635 10.82 -3.79 62.86
CA ALA A 635 11.52 -2.52 62.65
C ALA A 635 10.57 -1.37 62.23
N ALA A 636 9.56 -1.66 61.39
CA ALA A 636 8.55 -0.68 61.01
C ALA A 636 7.65 -0.32 62.21
N ARG A 637 7.29 -1.32 63.03
CA ARG A 637 6.53 -1.11 64.27
C ARG A 637 7.32 -0.25 65.27
N ALA A 638 8.62 -0.54 65.44
CA ALA A 638 9.52 0.21 66.29
C ALA A 638 9.63 1.69 65.88
N ALA A 639 9.88 1.94 64.59
CA ALA A 639 9.98 3.29 64.04
C ALA A 639 8.67 4.08 64.23
N ALA A 640 7.52 3.44 63.96
CA ALA A 640 6.22 4.05 64.18
C ALA A 640 5.97 4.36 65.66
N GLN A 641 6.31 3.45 66.59
CA GLN A 641 6.15 3.67 68.03
C GLN A 641 7.01 4.83 68.54
N LEU A 642 8.28 4.88 68.14
CA LEU A 642 9.20 5.94 68.52
C LEU A 642 8.73 7.30 68.01
N PHE A 643 8.32 7.39 66.75
CA PHE A 643 7.73 8.59 66.18
C PHE A 643 6.43 8.97 66.90
N TRP A 644 5.53 8.01 67.15
CA TRP A 644 4.25 8.27 67.81
C TRP A 644 4.40 8.71 69.28
N ALA A 645 5.47 8.32 69.97
CA ALA A 645 5.77 8.82 71.30
C ALA A 645 6.48 10.18 71.30
N HIS A 646 7.51 10.33 70.46
CA HIS A 646 8.50 11.40 70.60
C HIS A 646 8.49 12.42 69.45
N GLY A 647 7.94 12.05 68.29
CA GLY A 647 7.83 12.88 67.09
C GLY A 647 6.46 13.53 66.86
N THR A 648 5.51 13.34 67.77
CA THR A 648 4.14 13.84 67.63
C THR A 648 3.63 14.52 68.90
N THR A 649 2.62 15.37 68.77
CA THR A 649 1.89 15.94 69.91
C THR A 649 0.54 15.24 70.08
N PRO A 650 -0.12 15.34 71.26
CA PRO A 650 -1.47 14.79 71.43
C PRO A 650 -2.46 15.27 70.35
N GLU A 651 -2.40 16.53 69.95
CA GLU A 651 -3.30 17.11 68.94
C GLU A 651 -3.05 16.54 67.54
N THR A 652 -1.79 16.31 67.16
CA THR A 652 -1.48 15.71 65.85
C THR A 652 -1.91 14.24 65.80
N ARG A 653 -1.70 13.50 66.90
CA ARG A 653 -2.17 12.11 67.03
C ARG A 653 -3.69 12.00 66.92
N ASP A 654 -4.44 12.87 67.59
CA ASP A 654 -5.90 12.88 67.51
C ASP A 654 -6.41 13.18 66.09
N SER A 655 -5.76 14.13 65.40
CA SER A 655 -6.07 14.48 64.02
C SER A 655 -5.85 13.31 63.06
N TRP A 656 -4.66 12.70 63.09
CA TRP A 656 -4.34 11.55 62.23
C TRP A 656 -5.19 10.33 62.53
N THR A 657 -5.45 10.04 63.82
CA THR A 657 -6.33 8.94 64.22
C THR A 657 -7.75 9.14 63.67
N ARG A 658 -8.30 10.35 63.78
CA ARG A 658 -9.64 10.66 63.26
C ARG A 658 -9.71 10.53 61.74
N ARG A 659 -8.69 11.01 61.03
CA ARG A 659 -8.60 10.90 59.56
C ARG A 659 -8.47 9.43 59.13
N ALA A 660 -7.58 8.66 59.76
CA ALA A 660 -7.40 7.23 59.48
C ALA A 660 -8.70 6.43 59.67
N LEU A 661 -9.37 6.59 60.81
CA LEU A 661 -10.66 5.95 61.10
C LEU A 661 -11.76 6.36 60.12
N SER A 662 -11.81 7.64 59.72
CA SER A 662 -12.79 8.11 58.75
C SER A 662 -12.56 7.51 57.37
N LEU A 663 -11.30 7.42 56.93
CA LEU A 663 -10.93 6.84 55.64
C LEU A 663 -11.12 5.32 55.62
N ALA A 664 -10.84 4.61 56.71
CA ALA A 664 -11.14 3.19 56.85
C ALA A 664 -12.65 2.92 56.73
N ARG A 665 -13.49 3.71 57.42
CA ARG A 665 -14.96 3.62 57.26
C ARG A 665 -15.41 3.92 55.83
N ALA A 666 -14.81 4.92 55.18
CA ALA A 666 -15.11 5.24 53.80
C ALA A 666 -14.74 4.06 52.87
N ARG A 667 -13.59 3.41 53.08
CA ARG A 667 -13.18 2.20 52.37
C ARG A 667 -14.18 1.06 52.54
N ASP A 668 -14.58 0.80 53.78
CA ASP A 668 -15.50 -0.30 54.08
C ASP A 668 -16.92 -0.03 53.53
N THR A 669 -17.29 1.24 53.34
CA THR A 669 -18.61 1.66 52.81
C THR A 669 -18.65 1.77 51.28
N PHE A 670 -17.59 2.31 50.66
CA PHE A 670 -17.58 2.70 49.25
C PHE A 670 -16.50 2.00 48.40
N GLY A 671 -15.64 1.17 49.00
CA GLY A 671 -14.52 0.52 48.32
C GLY A 671 -13.21 1.32 48.38
N LEU A 672 -12.17 0.84 47.70
CA LEU A 672 -10.80 1.39 47.74
C LEU A 672 -10.77 2.90 47.43
N SER A 673 -10.06 3.67 48.26
CA SER A 673 -9.92 5.13 48.13
C SER A 673 -8.45 5.52 48.06
N THR A 674 -8.05 6.29 47.04
CA THR A 674 -6.68 6.82 46.90
C THR A 674 -6.26 7.69 48.09
N ALA A 675 -7.23 8.31 48.77
CA ALA A 675 -6.98 9.14 49.96
C ALA A 675 -6.37 8.37 51.14
N ILE A 676 -6.46 7.03 51.18
CA ILE A 676 -5.73 6.22 52.17
C ILE A 676 -4.23 6.26 51.86
N GLY A 677 -3.86 6.06 50.59
CA GLY A 677 -2.47 6.18 50.13
C GLY A 677 -1.90 7.57 50.38
N ASP A 678 -2.68 8.63 50.10
CA ASP A 678 -2.26 10.01 50.38
C ASP A 678 -1.97 10.25 51.87
N LEU A 679 -2.77 9.66 52.78
CA LEU A 679 -2.53 9.76 54.22
C LEU A 679 -1.32 8.94 54.67
N GLU A 680 -1.13 7.74 54.12
CA GLU A 680 0.06 6.93 54.38
C GLU A 680 1.34 7.62 53.88
N GLU A 681 1.30 8.30 52.73
CA GLU A 681 2.41 9.12 52.23
C GLU A 681 2.67 10.36 53.11
N GLU A 682 1.62 11.05 53.57
CA GLU A 682 1.74 12.16 54.52
C GLU A 682 2.42 11.70 55.82
N LEU A 683 1.98 10.57 56.38
CA LEU A 683 2.57 9.98 57.58
C LEU A 683 4.03 9.55 57.33
N ALA A 684 4.32 8.93 56.19
CA ALA A 684 5.67 8.53 55.81
C ALA A 684 6.59 9.75 55.67
N GLY A 685 6.11 10.85 55.09
CA GLY A 685 6.86 12.10 54.97
C GLY A 685 7.16 12.75 56.32
N ALA A 686 6.21 12.69 57.27
CA ALA A 686 6.42 13.17 58.64
C ALA A 686 7.42 12.29 59.41
N LEU A 687 7.32 10.96 59.27
CA LEU A 687 8.26 9.98 59.81
C LEU A 687 9.68 10.23 59.29
N ASP A 688 9.85 10.35 57.96
CA ASP A 688 11.15 10.61 57.32
C ASP A 688 11.76 11.96 57.73
N ALA A 689 10.94 13.01 57.82
CA ALA A 689 11.39 14.32 58.27
C ALA A 689 11.89 14.30 59.74
N TRP A 690 11.21 13.54 60.60
CA TRP A 690 11.58 13.40 62.01
C TRP A 690 12.86 12.56 62.21
N THR A 691 13.06 11.51 61.42
CA THR A 691 14.25 10.66 61.53
C THR A 691 15.51 11.30 60.95
N ARG A 692 15.40 12.11 59.88
CA ARG A 692 16.54 12.88 59.32
C ARG A 692 17.24 13.81 60.32
N THR A 693 16.61 14.14 61.44
CA THR A 693 17.20 14.93 62.53
C THR A 693 17.96 14.11 63.60
N GLY A 694 17.98 12.78 63.55
CA GLY A 694 18.62 11.96 64.62
C GLY A 694 19.01 10.51 64.32
N SER A 695 18.65 9.90 63.18
CA SER A 695 19.13 8.57 62.76
C SER A 695 18.77 8.27 61.30
N ALA A 696 19.65 7.61 60.55
CA ALA A 696 19.46 7.28 59.14
C ALA A 696 18.47 6.10 58.95
N THR A 697 17.17 6.31 59.15
CA THR A 697 16.15 5.38 58.62
C THR A 697 15.93 5.68 57.14
N GLY A 698 15.98 4.67 56.27
CA GLY A 698 15.69 4.85 54.85
C GLY A 698 14.20 5.10 54.56
N GLU A 699 13.91 5.73 53.42
CA GLU A 699 12.56 6.08 52.94
C GLU A 699 11.57 4.89 52.98
N ASP A 700 12.04 3.68 52.63
CA ASP A 700 11.24 2.45 52.69
C ASP A 700 10.78 2.08 54.11
N THR A 701 11.60 2.37 55.12
CA THR A 701 11.26 2.11 56.52
C THR A 701 10.19 3.08 57.00
N ALA A 702 10.27 4.36 56.60
CA ALA A 702 9.24 5.35 56.91
C ALA A 702 7.89 4.99 56.28
N ARG A 703 7.90 4.53 55.02
CA ARG A 703 6.68 4.08 54.32
C ARG A 703 6.07 2.84 54.98
N ALA A 704 6.89 1.85 55.35
CA ALA A 704 6.43 0.67 56.08
C ALA A 704 5.89 1.01 57.48
N ALA A 705 6.53 1.93 58.21
CA ALA A 705 6.08 2.41 59.51
C ALA A 705 4.76 3.18 59.42
N ALA A 706 4.55 3.97 58.37
CA ALA A 706 3.30 4.67 58.10
C ALA A 706 2.15 3.71 57.80
N ALA A 707 2.38 2.70 56.95
CA ALA A 707 1.41 1.66 56.66
C ALA A 707 1.04 0.84 57.91
N TYR A 708 2.03 0.52 58.76
CA TYR A 708 1.78 -0.08 60.07
C TYR A 708 0.91 0.82 60.94
N LEU A 709 1.27 2.09 61.08
CA LEU A 709 0.54 3.03 61.93
C LEU A 709 -0.90 3.23 61.46
N PHE A 710 -1.14 3.34 60.15
CA PHE A 710 -2.48 3.39 59.59
C PHE A 710 -3.26 2.10 59.90
N HIS A 711 -2.65 0.93 59.72
CA HIS A 711 -3.27 -0.36 60.02
C HIS A 711 -3.63 -0.47 61.51
N GLU A 712 -2.71 -0.06 62.41
CA GLU A 712 -2.93 -0.08 63.85
C GLU A 712 -4.11 0.83 64.26
N LEU A 713 -4.13 2.06 63.75
CA LEU A 713 -5.16 3.05 64.05
C LEU A 713 -6.56 2.66 63.56
N THR A 714 -6.66 1.67 62.66
CA THR A 714 -7.91 1.30 61.99
C THR A 714 -8.38 -0.12 62.30
N ALA A 715 -7.48 -1.03 62.71
CA ALA A 715 -7.79 -2.44 62.91
C ALA A 715 -7.38 -3.02 64.28
N GLY A 716 -6.55 -2.32 65.06
CA GLY A 716 -6.05 -2.82 66.35
C GLY A 716 -7.03 -2.63 67.52
N PRO A 717 -6.96 -3.46 68.58
CA PRO A 717 -7.34 -3.05 69.93
C PRO A 717 -6.68 -1.70 70.26
N GLY A 718 -7.30 -0.89 71.14
CA GLY A 718 -6.71 0.40 71.52
C GLY A 718 -5.30 0.25 72.11
N GLY A 719 -4.28 0.71 71.37
CA GLY A 719 -2.86 0.59 71.73
C GLY A 719 -2.00 0.25 70.52
N LEU A 720 -0.72 -0.05 70.77
CA LEU A 720 0.25 -0.52 69.79
C LEU A 720 0.64 -1.97 70.10
N VAL A 721 0.60 -2.85 69.11
CA VAL A 721 0.95 -4.26 69.28
C VAL A 721 2.41 -4.43 69.75
N LEU A 722 2.61 -5.40 70.65
CA LEU A 722 3.93 -5.94 70.99
C LEU A 722 3.95 -7.44 70.67
N GLY A 723 4.93 -7.86 69.86
CA GLY A 723 5.07 -9.29 69.52
C GLY A 723 5.36 -10.15 70.75
N ALA A 724 4.73 -11.33 70.85
CA ALA A 724 4.92 -12.24 71.98
C ALA A 724 6.38 -12.63 72.25
N GLY A 725 7.21 -12.73 71.20
CA GLY A 725 8.65 -12.96 71.30
C GLY A 725 9.37 -11.80 72.00
N THR A 726 9.14 -10.58 71.53
CA THR A 726 9.68 -9.33 72.08
C THR A 726 9.23 -9.12 73.52
N ARG A 727 7.96 -9.35 73.83
CA ARG A 727 7.44 -9.30 75.21
C ARG A 727 8.16 -10.29 76.12
N THR A 728 8.25 -11.56 75.68
CA THR A 728 8.92 -12.62 76.46
C THR A 728 10.39 -12.29 76.71
N LEU A 729 11.06 -11.71 75.71
CA LEU A 729 12.43 -11.22 75.83
C LEU A 729 12.52 -10.12 76.89
N LEU A 730 11.69 -9.08 76.80
CA LEU A 730 11.71 -7.94 77.71
C LEU A 730 11.36 -8.36 79.14
N GLU A 731 10.37 -9.23 79.34
CA GLU A 731 10.04 -9.77 80.66
C GLU A 731 11.22 -10.51 81.29
N LYS A 732 11.92 -11.35 80.51
CA LYS A 732 13.10 -12.08 80.99
C LYS A 732 14.30 -11.15 81.21
N PHE A 733 14.51 -10.18 80.32
CA PHE A 733 15.53 -9.14 80.45
C PHE A 733 15.32 -8.34 81.74
N ARG A 734 14.11 -7.79 81.96
CA ARG A 734 13.74 -7.02 83.16
C ARG A 734 13.89 -7.82 84.44
N ARG A 735 13.52 -9.11 84.44
CA ARG A 735 13.76 -10.03 85.56
C ARG A 735 15.25 -10.28 85.83
N THR A 736 16.09 -10.27 84.80
CA THR A 736 17.53 -10.55 84.91
C THR A 736 18.32 -9.31 85.32
N VAL A 737 17.96 -8.14 84.80
CA VAL A 737 18.59 -6.85 85.15
C VAL A 737 18.29 -6.47 86.60
N GLY A 738 17.03 -6.65 87.03
CA GLY A 738 16.61 -6.73 88.44
C GLY A 738 16.97 -5.57 89.39
N SER A 739 17.65 -4.52 88.93
CA SER A 739 18.18 -3.42 89.74
C SER A 739 17.74 -2.05 89.18
N PRO A 740 17.58 -1.01 90.02
CA PRO A 740 17.19 0.33 89.57
C PRO A 740 18.20 1.01 88.65
N ALA A 741 19.45 0.55 88.64
CA ALA A 741 20.57 1.20 87.95
C ALA A 741 20.31 1.40 86.45
N TYR A 742 19.73 0.40 85.78
CA TYR A 742 19.39 0.53 84.35
C TYR A 742 18.31 1.59 84.09
N ASP A 743 17.27 1.65 84.91
CA ASP A 743 16.20 2.64 84.78
C ASP A 743 16.68 4.05 85.15
N GLU A 744 17.52 4.17 86.17
CA GLU A 744 18.17 5.42 86.58
C GLU A 744 19.11 5.94 85.49
N ASP A 745 19.94 5.07 84.90
CA ASP A 745 20.85 5.41 83.81
C ASP A 745 20.08 5.83 82.54
N LEU A 746 18.99 5.14 82.20
CA LEU A 746 18.16 5.48 81.05
C LEU A 746 17.41 6.82 81.25
N ALA A 747 16.95 7.09 82.47
CA ALA A 747 16.29 8.34 82.83
C ALA A 747 17.26 9.54 82.93
N ALA A 748 18.53 9.29 83.26
CA ALA A 748 19.55 10.33 83.40
C ALA A 748 20.06 10.90 82.07
N LEU A 749 19.81 10.22 80.94
CA LEU A 749 20.14 10.71 79.61
C LEU A 749 19.02 11.62 79.10
N ASP A 750 19.33 12.81 78.56
CA ASP A 750 18.31 13.73 78.02
C ASP A 750 18.00 13.49 76.53
N ASP A 751 18.94 12.91 75.79
CA ASP A 751 18.84 12.68 74.34
C ASP A 751 18.25 11.30 74.00
N LEU A 752 17.26 11.27 73.10
CA LEU A 752 16.58 10.03 72.68
C LEU A 752 17.55 9.07 71.97
N ALA A 753 18.49 9.58 71.17
CA ALA A 753 19.45 8.72 70.48
C ALA A 753 20.42 8.06 71.47
N ALA A 754 20.91 8.82 72.46
CA ALA A 754 21.71 8.26 73.56
C ALA A 754 20.96 7.22 74.38
N ARG A 755 19.68 7.47 74.73
CA ARG A 755 18.83 6.48 75.40
C ARG A 755 18.66 5.20 74.57
N GLY A 756 18.46 5.34 73.27
CA GLY A 756 18.36 4.21 72.34
C GLY A 756 19.63 3.38 72.24
N GLN A 757 20.80 4.02 72.13
CA GLN A 757 22.09 3.31 72.16
C GLN A 757 22.29 2.53 73.46
N LEU A 758 21.90 3.11 74.60
CA LEU A 758 22.00 2.44 75.89
C LEU A 758 21.05 1.22 75.96
N ALA A 759 19.77 1.40 75.64
CA ALA A 759 18.79 0.31 75.64
C ALA A 759 19.21 -0.82 74.67
N GLU A 760 19.66 -0.48 73.46
CA GLU A 760 20.14 -1.45 72.48
C GLU A 760 21.36 -2.24 73.00
N ALA A 761 22.33 -1.56 73.62
CA ALA A 761 23.52 -2.19 74.17
C ALA A 761 23.19 -3.16 75.30
N TRP A 762 22.28 -2.78 76.21
CA TRP A 762 21.86 -3.64 77.32
C TRP A 762 21.09 -4.87 76.84
N ILE A 763 20.12 -4.70 75.94
CA ILE A 763 19.32 -5.80 75.40
C ILE A 763 20.17 -6.74 74.55
N SER A 764 21.05 -6.20 73.70
CA SER A 764 21.97 -7.01 72.87
C SER A 764 22.97 -7.80 73.72
N SER A 765 23.50 -7.18 74.79
CA SER A 765 24.40 -7.86 75.73
C SER A 765 23.69 -9.00 76.47
N TYR A 766 22.45 -8.77 76.90
CA TYR A 766 21.61 -9.80 77.50
C TYR A 766 21.32 -10.96 76.53
N ALA A 767 20.98 -10.64 75.28
CA ALA A 767 20.72 -11.62 74.24
C ALA A 767 21.93 -12.52 73.98
N ALA A 768 23.11 -11.90 73.81
CA ALA A 768 24.36 -12.61 73.61
C ALA A 768 24.73 -13.49 74.82
N ALA A 769 24.50 -13.01 76.04
CA ALA A 769 24.79 -13.75 77.27
C ALA A 769 23.84 -14.95 77.49
N THR A 770 22.59 -14.85 77.03
CA THR A 770 21.56 -15.89 77.22
C THR A 770 21.38 -16.82 76.02
N GLY A 771 22.05 -16.53 74.90
CA GLY A 771 21.89 -17.25 73.64
C GLY A 771 20.51 -17.05 73.02
N ALA A 772 19.84 -15.92 73.30
CA ALA A 772 18.58 -15.59 72.66
C ALA A 772 18.82 -15.20 71.19
N ASP A 773 18.15 -15.89 70.27
CA ASP A 773 18.20 -15.57 68.84
C ASP A 773 17.31 -14.34 68.58
N LEU A 774 17.94 -13.24 68.16
CA LEU A 774 17.31 -11.93 68.04
C LEU A 774 17.64 -11.33 66.68
N THR A 775 16.60 -11.11 65.88
CA THR A 775 16.78 -10.35 64.63
C THR A 775 16.97 -8.87 64.94
N PRO A 776 17.63 -8.10 64.05
CA PRO A 776 17.75 -6.64 64.21
C PRO A 776 16.39 -5.93 64.36
N GLY A 777 15.35 -6.44 63.70
CA GLY A 777 14.00 -5.92 63.84
C GLY A 777 13.42 -6.18 65.23
N ASP A 778 13.54 -7.41 65.74
CA ASP A 778 13.03 -7.78 67.07
C ASP A 778 13.76 -6.98 68.18
N LEU A 779 15.05 -6.69 68.00
CA LEU A 779 15.82 -5.78 68.86
C LEU A 779 15.30 -4.34 68.78
N ALA A 780 15.06 -3.82 67.57
CA ALA A 780 14.52 -2.47 67.39
C ALA A 780 13.15 -2.30 68.07
N GLU A 781 12.28 -3.31 67.97
CA GLU A 781 10.98 -3.30 68.65
C GLU A 781 11.14 -3.38 70.17
N ALA A 782 12.08 -4.18 70.69
CA ALA A 782 12.38 -4.25 72.12
C ALA A 782 12.88 -2.90 72.66
N VAL A 783 13.77 -2.23 71.93
CA VAL A 783 14.28 -0.90 72.26
C VAL A 783 13.16 0.14 72.21
N ALA A 784 12.33 0.13 71.17
CA ALA A 784 11.18 1.04 71.09
C ALA A 784 10.19 0.82 72.24
N ALA A 785 10.01 -0.43 72.70
CA ALA A 785 9.19 -0.73 73.85
C ALA A 785 9.72 -0.11 75.16
N GLU A 786 11.03 -0.21 75.37
CA GLU A 786 11.73 0.36 76.52
C GLU A 786 11.74 1.90 76.54
N LEU A 787 11.87 2.52 75.35
CA LEU A 787 11.88 3.99 75.20
C LEU A 787 10.50 4.63 75.16
N CYS A 788 9.44 3.84 75.06
CA CYS A 788 8.05 4.30 74.98
C CYS A 788 7.16 3.57 76.00
N PRO A 789 7.44 3.71 77.32
CA PRO A 789 6.69 3.02 78.38
C PRO A 789 5.26 3.55 78.56
N ASP A 790 5.01 4.82 78.22
CA ASP A 790 3.71 5.48 78.40
C ASP A 790 2.71 5.19 77.26
N LEU A 791 3.14 4.52 76.18
CA LEU A 791 2.24 4.16 75.09
C LEU A 791 1.37 2.95 75.51
N PRO A 792 0.04 3.01 75.35
CA PRO A 792 -0.82 1.83 75.55
C PRO A 792 -0.41 0.71 74.59
N ARG A 793 -0.28 -0.52 75.11
CA ARG A 793 0.14 -1.71 74.37
C ARG A 793 -0.82 -2.86 74.58
N TYR A 794 -0.89 -3.75 73.59
CA TYR A 794 -1.55 -5.04 73.72
C TYR A 794 -0.66 -6.15 73.15
N ASP A 795 -0.92 -7.38 73.60
CA ASP A 795 -0.11 -8.54 73.25
C ASP A 795 -0.60 -9.19 71.95
N GLY A 796 0.34 -9.41 71.03
CA GLY A 796 0.10 -10.20 69.82
C GLY A 796 0.47 -11.68 70.03
N ASP A 797 -0.52 -12.54 70.27
CA ASP A 797 -0.31 -13.94 70.69
C ASP A 797 0.00 -14.93 69.54
N ALA A 798 -0.09 -14.51 68.27
CA ALA A 798 0.15 -15.37 67.12
C ALA A 798 1.63 -15.35 66.69
N PRO A 799 2.37 -16.48 66.73
CA PRO A 799 3.72 -16.52 66.17
C PRO A 799 3.64 -16.39 64.64
N PRO A 800 4.34 -15.44 64.00
CA PRO A 800 4.22 -15.19 62.56
C PRO A 800 5.02 -16.19 61.71
N THR A 801 5.32 -17.39 62.22
CA THR A 801 6.23 -18.34 61.59
C THR A 801 5.55 -19.65 61.18
N ALA A 802 5.86 -20.15 59.98
CA ALA A 802 5.46 -21.47 59.50
C ALA A 802 6.63 -22.13 58.74
N THR A 803 6.47 -23.41 58.40
CA THR A 803 7.39 -24.10 57.48
C THR A 803 6.56 -24.66 56.33
N ALA A 804 6.90 -24.28 55.10
CA ALA A 804 6.37 -24.92 53.90
C ALA A 804 7.17 -26.19 53.63
N GLU A 805 6.49 -27.34 53.54
CA GLU A 805 7.10 -28.65 53.32
C GLU A 805 6.60 -29.29 52.03
N GLY A 806 7.45 -30.11 51.39
CA GLY A 806 7.08 -30.79 50.14
C GLY A 806 7.33 -29.94 48.89
N LEU A 807 8.29 -29.01 48.97
CA LEU A 807 8.74 -28.20 47.83
C LEU A 807 9.58 -29.05 46.86
N LEU A 808 9.36 -28.85 45.57
CA LEU A 808 10.00 -29.56 44.47
C LEU A 808 11.14 -28.74 43.83
N GLY A 809 11.10 -27.42 43.98
CA GLY A 809 12.07 -26.48 43.46
C GLY A 809 13.45 -26.58 44.07
N THR A 810 14.46 -26.09 43.33
CA THR A 810 15.82 -25.91 43.83
C THR A 810 16.11 -24.42 43.99
N HIS A 811 16.47 -24.00 45.20
CA HIS A 811 16.80 -22.61 45.52
C HIS A 811 17.67 -22.53 46.79
N PRO A 812 18.59 -21.55 46.94
CA PRO A 812 19.43 -21.43 48.14
C PRO A 812 18.69 -21.36 49.49
N ARG A 813 17.42 -20.91 49.49
CA ARG A 813 16.57 -20.85 50.70
C ARG A 813 15.82 -22.15 51.01
N ILE A 814 15.83 -23.13 50.11
CA ILE A 814 15.18 -24.43 50.30
C ILE A 814 16.20 -25.41 50.84
N THR A 815 15.92 -26.00 52.01
CA THR A 815 16.77 -27.02 52.62
C THR A 815 15.96 -28.29 52.82
N GLY A 816 16.31 -29.37 52.11
CA GLY A 816 15.61 -30.65 52.21
C GLY A 816 14.12 -30.61 51.85
N GLY A 817 13.75 -29.82 50.83
CA GLY A 817 12.35 -29.65 50.40
C GLY A 817 11.49 -28.83 51.39
N ARG A 818 12.14 -28.11 52.30
CA ARG A 818 11.50 -27.25 53.30
C ARG A 818 11.95 -25.80 53.15
N LEU A 819 11.01 -24.88 53.41
CA LEU A 819 11.25 -23.45 53.44
C LEU A 819 10.68 -22.88 54.74
N ALA A 820 11.55 -22.25 55.54
CA ALA A 820 11.13 -21.50 56.71
C ALA A 820 10.48 -20.18 56.27
N LEU A 821 9.27 -19.93 56.76
CA LEU A 821 8.46 -18.77 56.45
C LEU A 821 8.23 -17.96 57.72
N ARG A 822 8.47 -16.65 57.63
CA ARG A 822 8.08 -15.67 58.64
C ARG A 822 7.26 -14.61 57.90
N LEU A 823 6.01 -14.40 58.30
CA LEU A 823 5.01 -13.69 57.49
C LEU A 823 5.42 -12.24 57.19
N ASP A 824 5.81 -11.51 58.23
CA ASP A 824 6.29 -10.12 58.15
C ASP A 824 7.52 -10.00 57.23
N GLU A 825 8.52 -10.86 57.44
CA GLU A 825 9.74 -10.91 56.62
C GLU A 825 9.43 -11.26 55.15
N PHE A 826 8.56 -12.26 54.93
CA PHE A 826 8.16 -12.70 53.60
C PHE A 826 7.48 -11.56 52.84
N LEU A 827 6.51 -10.88 53.47
CA LEU A 827 5.76 -9.79 52.84
C LEU A 827 6.69 -8.61 52.52
N ALA A 828 7.53 -8.18 53.47
CA ALA A 828 8.44 -7.07 53.26
C ALA A 828 9.52 -7.36 52.20
N ARG A 829 10.17 -8.54 52.28
CA ARG A 829 11.21 -8.95 51.31
C ARG A 829 10.63 -9.06 49.90
N THR A 830 9.50 -9.73 49.75
CA THR A 830 8.88 -9.93 48.42
C THR A 830 8.22 -8.67 47.86
N ALA A 831 7.80 -7.73 48.71
CA ALA A 831 7.36 -6.40 48.30
C ALA A 831 8.54 -5.56 47.81
N ARG A 832 9.66 -5.50 48.55
CA ARG A 832 10.89 -4.81 48.13
C ARG A 832 11.40 -5.35 46.81
N PHE A 833 11.43 -6.68 46.68
CA PHE A 833 11.81 -7.36 45.45
C PHE A 833 10.92 -6.98 44.27
N ALA A 834 9.60 -6.98 44.46
CA ALA A 834 8.66 -6.60 43.40
C ALA A 834 8.76 -5.11 43.02
N ALA A 835 9.05 -4.23 43.98
CA ALA A 835 9.13 -2.78 43.77
C ALA A 835 10.47 -2.34 43.15
N HIS A 836 11.58 -2.99 43.52
CA HIS A 836 12.93 -2.52 43.16
C HIS A 836 13.68 -3.52 42.27
N ASP A 837 13.77 -4.79 42.68
CA ASP A 837 14.58 -5.79 41.98
C ASP A 837 13.97 -6.22 40.64
N VAL A 838 12.65 -6.42 40.57
CA VAL A 838 11.97 -6.80 39.31
C VAL A 838 12.09 -5.68 38.27
N PRO A 839 11.74 -4.40 38.58
CA PRO A 839 11.87 -3.31 37.61
C PRO A 839 13.34 -2.99 37.30
N GLY A 840 14.24 -3.08 38.29
CA GLY A 840 15.68 -2.89 38.12
C GLY A 840 16.29 -3.91 37.16
N PHE A 841 15.95 -5.19 37.31
CA PHE A 841 16.39 -6.24 36.39
C PHE A 841 15.81 -6.06 34.98
N ARG A 842 14.53 -5.71 34.86
CA ARG A 842 13.91 -5.41 33.54
C ARG A 842 14.57 -4.18 32.89
N ALA A 843 14.93 -3.15 33.65
CA ALA A 843 15.67 -2.00 33.16
C ALA A 843 17.08 -2.40 32.70
N TYR A 844 17.78 -3.24 33.47
CA TYR A 844 19.05 -3.83 33.07
C TYR A 844 18.94 -4.60 31.75
N GLN A 845 17.94 -5.48 31.58
CA GLN A 845 17.75 -6.22 30.33
C GLN A 845 17.55 -5.28 29.14
N ARG A 846 16.69 -4.26 29.28
CA ARG A 846 16.50 -3.24 28.22
C ARG A 846 17.79 -2.51 27.89
N ARG A 847 18.56 -2.09 28.91
CA ARG A 847 19.86 -1.42 28.73
C ARG A 847 20.88 -2.34 28.05
N ARG A 848 20.95 -3.62 28.45
CA ARG A 848 21.80 -4.63 27.84
C ARG A 848 21.48 -4.82 26.36
N THR A 849 20.20 -4.96 26.02
CA THR A 849 19.76 -5.09 24.62
C THR A 849 20.07 -3.83 23.81
N ALA A 850 19.80 -2.65 24.36
CA ALA A 850 20.12 -1.37 23.71
C ALA A 850 21.63 -1.22 23.48
N LEU A 851 22.45 -1.57 24.47
CA LEU A 851 23.91 -1.51 24.42
C LEU A 851 24.48 -2.45 23.33
N VAL A 852 24.03 -3.71 23.30
CA VAL A 852 24.43 -4.67 22.26
C VAL A 852 23.94 -4.22 20.89
N GLY A 853 22.72 -3.68 20.79
CA GLY A 853 22.16 -3.16 19.55
C GLY A 853 22.94 -1.96 19.00
N ALA A 854 23.30 -1.00 19.86
CA ALA A 854 24.11 0.16 19.49
C ALA A 854 25.49 -0.26 18.99
N GLU A 855 26.14 -1.21 19.67
CA GLU A 855 27.45 -1.71 19.26
C GLU A 855 27.38 -2.54 17.96
N ARG A 856 26.35 -3.37 17.79
CA ARG A 856 26.08 -4.08 16.53
C ARG A 856 25.94 -3.11 15.36
N ALA A 857 25.19 -2.02 15.55
CA ALA A 857 24.99 -1.00 14.53
C ALA A 857 26.27 -0.21 14.24
N ARG A 858 27.04 0.16 15.27
CA ARG A 858 28.34 0.84 15.13
C ARG A 858 29.33 0.02 14.32
N LEU A 859 29.39 -1.29 14.58
CA LEU A 859 30.26 -2.23 13.86
C LEU A 859 29.68 -2.68 12.52
N ARG A 860 28.44 -2.31 12.18
CA ARG A 860 27.73 -2.71 10.95
C ARG A 860 27.82 -4.22 10.70
N LEU A 861 27.65 -5.05 11.74
CA LEU A 861 27.92 -6.49 11.68
C LEU A 861 27.15 -7.22 10.57
N ASP A 862 25.97 -6.73 10.20
CA ASP A 862 25.16 -7.31 9.12
C ASP A 862 25.76 -7.14 7.71
N ASP A 863 26.69 -6.20 7.54
CA ASP A 863 27.47 -6.01 6.31
C ASP A 863 28.65 -6.99 6.21
N HIS A 864 29.05 -7.58 7.34
CA HIS A 864 30.17 -8.51 7.43
C HIS A 864 29.75 -9.98 7.34
N ARG A 865 28.44 -10.23 7.19
CA ARG A 865 27.88 -11.55 6.91
C ARG A 865 27.99 -11.82 5.40
N PRO A 866 28.68 -12.89 4.97
CA PRO A 866 28.66 -13.32 3.58
C PRO A 866 27.22 -13.51 3.09
N ARG A 867 26.90 -13.06 1.88
CA ARG A 867 25.58 -13.27 1.25
C ARG A 867 25.78 -13.80 -0.16
N VAL A 868 25.60 -15.10 -0.35
CA VAL A 868 25.65 -15.67 -1.70
C VAL A 868 24.42 -15.23 -2.46
N MET A 869 24.62 -14.67 -3.66
CA MET A 869 23.50 -14.29 -4.52
C MET A 869 22.65 -15.51 -4.85
N SER A 870 21.33 -15.36 -4.77
CA SER A 870 20.38 -16.41 -5.16
C SER A 870 20.48 -16.83 -6.64
N ALA A 871 21.23 -16.11 -7.47
CA ALA A 871 21.51 -16.50 -8.86
C ALA A 871 22.84 -17.28 -9.02
N PHE A 872 23.66 -17.40 -7.98
CA PHE A 872 24.92 -18.13 -8.07
C PHE A 872 24.65 -19.63 -8.15
N VAL A 873 25.18 -20.26 -9.20
CA VAL A 873 25.13 -21.71 -9.41
C VAL A 873 26.55 -22.24 -9.31
N ARG A 874 26.76 -23.17 -8.38
CA ARG A 874 28.00 -23.94 -8.29
C ARG A 874 28.06 -24.89 -9.49
N ASN A 875 28.66 -24.40 -10.57
CA ASN A 875 28.77 -25.10 -11.84
C ASN A 875 30.08 -25.88 -11.91
N ARG A 876 30.24 -26.71 -12.94
CA ARG A 876 31.40 -27.61 -13.05
C ARG A 876 32.74 -26.86 -13.15
N LEU A 877 32.74 -25.66 -13.73
CA LEU A 877 33.90 -24.78 -13.77
C LEU A 877 34.33 -24.32 -12.37
N VAL A 878 33.35 -23.93 -11.53
CA VAL A 878 33.63 -23.56 -10.14
C VAL A 878 34.23 -24.75 -9.38
N ASP A 879 33.65 -25.94 -9.51
CA ASP A 879 34.09 -27.14 -8.79
C ASP A 879 35.46 -27.66 -9.24
N GLU A 880 35.73 -27.73 -10.54
CA GLU A 880 36.94 -28.34 -11.08
C GLU A 880 38.12 -27.37 -11.24
N VAL A 881 37.86 -26.06 -11.29
CA VAL A 881 38.89 -25.04 -11.58
C VAL A 881 38.99 -24.02 -10.45
N TYR A 882 37.92 -23.31 -10.09
CA TYR A 882 38.03 -22.18 -9.16
C TYR A 882 38.19 -22.57 -7.70
N LEU A 883 37.41 -23.53 -7.19
CA LEU A 883 37.51 -23.98 -5.79
C LEU A 883 38.87 -24.62 -5.47
N PRO A 884 39.51 -25.42 -6.34
CA PRO A 884 40.88 -25.88 -6.12
C PRO A 884 41.90 -24.74 -5.97
N LEU A 885 41.87 -23.73 -6.85
CA LEU A 885 42.81 -22.60 -6.82
C LEU A 885 42.68 -21.77 -5.54
N VAL A 886 41.43 -21.46 -5.16
CA VAL A 886 41.15 -20.75 -3.91
C VAL A 886 41.52 -21.63 -2.71
N GLY A 887 41.23 -22.93 -2.78
CA GLY A 887 41.60 -23.93 -1.78
C GLY A 887 43.12 -23.97 -1.52
N ASP A 888 43.94 -23.98 -2.56
CA ASP A 888 45.40 -24.00 -2.43
C ASP A 888 45.95 -22.75 -1.71
N SER A 889 45.42 -21.57 -2.02
CA SER A 889 45.83 -20.34 -1.32
C SER A 889 45.30 -20.30 0.11
N LEU A 890 44.01 -20.62 0.33
CA LEU A 890 43.43 -20.65 1.67
C LEU A 890 44.08 -21.71 2.56
N ALA A 891 44.57 -22.83 2.01
CA ALA A 891 45.31 -23.83 2.78
C ALA A 891 46.60 -23.26 3.35
N LYS A 892 47.29 -22.36 2.62
CA LYS A 892 48.46 -21.63 3.13
C LYS A 892 48.07 -20.60 4.19
N GLN A 893 46.94 -19.90 4.02
CA GLN A 893 46.55 -18.80 4.90
C GLN A 893 45.87 -19.25 6.20
N LEU A 894 44.89 -20.16 6.10
CA LEU A 894 44.04 -20.62 7.21
C LEU A 894 44.55 -21.93 7.84
N GLY A 895 45.35 -22.71 7.10
CA GLY A 895 45.72 -24.08 7.44
C GLY A 895 44.66 -25.11 7.03
N ALA A 896 45.12 -26.29 6.58
CA ALA A 896 44.26 -27.44 6.25
C ALA A 896 44.16 -28.44 7.41
N THR A 897 43.05 -29.20 7.45
CA THR A 897 42.80 -30.29 8.42
C THR A 897 43.15 -31.66 7.83
N GLY A 898 43.74 -32.57 8.63
CA GLY A 898 44.16 -33.93 8.22
C GLY A 898 45.69 -34.12 8.10
N ASP A 899 46.14 -35.24 7.53
CA ASP A 899 47.55 -35.68 7.47
C ASP A 899 48.49 -34.76 6.63
N GLY A 900 47.94 -33.81 5.87
CA GLY A 900 48.66 -32.79 5.09
C GLY A 900 48.88 -31.46 5.82
N LYS A 901 48.84 -31.44 7.16
CA LYS A 901 48.89 -30.22 7.98
C LYS A 901 50.23 -29.50 7.87
N ARG A 902 50.28 -28.44 7.06
CA ARG A 902 51.38 -27.46 7.08
C ARG A 902 51.28 -26.56 8.31
N THR A 903 52.41 -26.35 8.98
CA THR A 903 52.52 -25.48 10.17
C THR A 903 52.95 -24.05 9.83
N ASP A 904 53.40 -23.82 8.60
CA ASP A 904 53.80 -22.54 8.03
C ASP A 904 52.59 -21.83 7.40
N THR A 905 51.81 -21.12 8.22
CA THR A 905 50.70 -20.28 7.72
C THR A 905 51.25 -18.98 7.13
N GLY A 906 50.93 -18.68 5.87
CA GLY A 906 51.39 -17.52 5.11
C GLY A 906 50.57 -17.33 3.82
N GLY A 907 50.93 -16.35 3.00
CA GLY A 907 50.28 -16.10 1.71
C GLY A 907 49.10 -15.10 1.76
N LEU A 908 48.74 -14.65 0.56
CA LEU A 908 47.66 -13.70 0.26
C LEU A 908 47.15 -14.06 -1.14
N LEU A 909 45.84 -14.12 -1.34
CA LEU A 909 45.25 -14.46 -2.63
C LEU A 909 45.05 -13.18 -3.46
N LEU A 910 45.55 -13.14 -4.70
CA LEU A 910 45.33 -12.04 -5.63
C LEU A 910 44.63 -12.54 -6.89
N LEU A 911 43.35 -12.19 -7.06
CA LEU A 911 42.51 -12.56 -8.20
C LEU A 911 42.45 -11.42 -9.23
N LEU A 912 42.99 -11.66 -10.42
CA LEU A 912 42.91 -10.74 -11.55
C LEU A 912 41.98 -11.33 -12.61
N SER A 913 41.02 -10.55 -13.10
CA SER A 913 40.25 -10.95 -14.30
C SER A 913 39.48 -9.76 -14.87
N PRO A 914 39.01 -9.81 -16.12
CA PRO A 914 38.05 -8.83 -16.62
C PRO A 914 36.75 -8.81 -15.79
N PRO A 915 35.93 -7.75 -15.89
CA PRO A 915 34.59 -7.72 -15.31
C PRO A 915 33.72 -8.90 -15.81
N GLY A 916 32.85 -9.43 -14.94
CA GLY A 916 31.91 -10.50 -15.29
C GLY A 916 32.34 -11.94 -14.99
N TYR A 917 33.57 -12.17 -14.52
CA TYR A 917 34.06 -13.51 -14.15
C TYR A 917 33.72 -13.94 -12.71
N GLY A 918 32.90 -13.18 -11.99
CA GLY A 918 32.35 -13.58 -10.69
C GLY A 918 33.33 -13.63 -9.50
N LYS A 919 34.45 -12.87 -9.54
CA LYS A 919 35.48 -12.83 -8.48
C LYS A 919 34.87 -12.62 -7.08
N THR A 920 34.10 -11.54 -6.93
CA THR A 920 33.45 -11.15 -5.67
C THR A 920 32.48 -12.23 -5.19
N THR A 921 31.63 -12.75 -6.09
CA THR A 921 30.66 -13.81 -5.77
C THR A 921 31.35 -15.11 -5.32
N LEU A 922 32.48 -15.49 -5.94
CA LEU A 922 33.25 -16.66 -5.56
C LEU A 922 33.84 -16.53 -4.15
N VAL A 923 34.42 -15.38 -3.84
CA VAL A 923 35.01 -15.13 -2.50
C VAL A 923 33.92 -15.11 -1.42
N GLU A 924 32.77 -14.51 -1.72
CA GLU A 924 31.60 -14.53 -0.82
C GLU A 924 31.10 -15.94 -0.56
N TYR A 925 30.99 -16.75 -1.61
CA TYR A 925 30.60 -18.15 -1.52
C TYR A 925 31.55 -18.93 -0.61
N VAL A 926 32.85 -18.81 -0.81
CA VAL A 926 33.84 -19.53 0.00
C VAL A 926 33.82 -19.06 1.46
N ALA A 927 33.67 -17.76 1.70
CA ALA A 927 33.55 -17.21 3.05
C ALA A 927 32.32 -17.74 3.79
N GLU A 928 31.15 -17.76 3.13
CA GLU A 928 29.91 -18.30 3.68
C GLU A 928 30.09 -19.79 4.03
N ARG A 929 30.62 -20.59 3.10
CA ARG A 929 30.76 -22.03 3.30
C ARG A 929 31.75 -22.39 4.42
N LEU A 930 32.80 -21.60 4.61
CA LEU A 930 33.76 -21.79 5.70
C LEU A 930 33.28 -21.23 7.06
N GLY A 931 32.20 -20.45 7.06
CA GLY A 931 31.69 -19.76 8.26
C GLY A 931 32.59 -18.61 8.71
N LEU A 932 33.25 -17.94 7.77
CA LEU A 932 34.13 -16.80 8.04
C LEU A 932 33.34 -15.49 8.03
N MET A 933 33.70 -14.58 8.93
CA MET A 933 33.29 -13.17 8.82
C MET A 933 33.96 -12.56 7.58
N LEU A 934 33.19 -11.96 6.69
CA LEU A 934 33.71 -11.36 5.46
C LEU A 934 33.73 -9.84 5.57
N VAL A 935 34.92 -9.27 5.69
CA VAL A 935 35.09 -7.82 5.69
C VAL A 935 35.43 -7.36 4.27
N LYS A 936 34.43 -6.82 3.57
CA LYS A 936 34.60 -6.27 2.23
C LYS A 936 35.03 -4.82 2.28
N VAL A 937 36.05 -4.51 1.50
CA VAL A 937 36.66 -3.19 1.38
C VAL A 937 36.62 -2.77 -0.08
N GLY A 938 36.00 -1.62 -0.35
CA GLY A 938 35.83 -1.12 -1.72
C GLY A 938 37.04 -0.30 -2.18
N GLY A 939 37.75 -0.77 -3.20
CA GLY A 939 38.87 -0.05 -3.81
C GLY A 939 38.53 1.37 -4.27
N PRO A 940 37.43 1.62 -5.00
CA PRO A 940 37.02 2.96 -5.41
C PRO A 940 36.72 3.91 -4.23
N ALA A 941 36.21 3.36 -3.13
CA ALA A 941 35.88 4.11 -1.92
C ALA A 941 37.13 4.52 -1.12
N LEU A 942 38.17 3.67 -1.12
CA LEU A 942 39.50 4.02 -0.62
C LEU A 942 40.17 5.08 -1.51
N GLY A 943 40.12 4.87 -2.83
CA GLY A 943 40.79 5.71 -3.81
C GLY A 943 42.33 5.67 -3.74
N HIS A 944 42.98 6.49 -4.56
CA HIS A 944 44.45 6.55 -4.62
C HIS A 944 45.08 7.45 -3.53
N GLY A 945 44.27 8.20 -2.77
CA GLY A 945 44.77 9.13 -1.74
C GLY A 945 45.10 8.49 -0.40
N VAL A 946 44.60 7.28 -0.13
CA VAL A 946 44.86 6.55 1.13
C VAL A 946 46.17 5.80 1.00
N THR A 947 47.13 6.03 1.91
CA THR A 947 48.47 5.40 1.88
C THR A 947 48.87 4.73 3.22
N SER A 948 48.07 4.92 4.27
CA SER A 948 48.26 4.33 5.60
C SER A 948 47.01 3.56 6.05
N LEU A 949 47.13 2.80 7.14
CA LEU A 949 46.02 2.12 7.81
C LEU A 949 45.48 2.94 9.00
N ASP A 950 45.81 4.23 9.09
CA ASP A 950 45.27 5.13 10.09
C ASP A 950 43.99 5.81 9.55
N PRO A 951 42.81 5.61 10.18
CA PRO A 951 41.58 6.30 9.79
C PRO A 951 41.69 7.84 9.83
N ALA A 952 42.57 8.41 10.64
CA ALA A 952 42.77 9.86 10.75
C ALA A 952 43.47 10.46 9.52
N ASP A 953 44.26 9.67 8.80
CA ASP A 953 44.99 10.08 7.60
C ASP A 953 44.13 9.99 6.32
N ALA A 954 42.91 9.44 6.42
CA ALA A 954 42.05 9.22 5.27
C ALA A 954 41.49 10.56 4.72
N PRO A 955 41.45 10.75 3.39
CA PRO A 955 41.14 12.05 2.78
C PRO A 955 39.67 12.48 2.89
N ASN A 956 38.76 11.54 3.19
CA ASN A 956 37.33 11.81 3.33
C ASN A 956 36.65 10.72 4.19
N ALA A 957 35.39 10.96 4.56
CA ALA A 957 34.63 10.06 5.43
C ALA A 957 34.44 8.66 4.84
N THR A 958 34.28 8.53 3.52
CA THR A 958 34.09 7.25 2.85
C THR A 958 35.36 6.40 2.90
N ALA A 959 36.51 7.00 2.55
CA ALA A 959 37.81 6.34 2.64
C ALA A 959 38.16 5.97 4.08
N ARG A 960 37.85 6.87 5.04
CA ARG A 960 38.01 6.61 6.47
C ARG A 960 37.24 5.36 6.91
N GLN A 961 35.99 5.23 6.49
CA GLN A 961 35.15 4.07 6.81
C GLN A 961 35.74 2.76 6.25
N GLU A 962 36.29 2.77 5.04
CA GLU A 962 36.96 1.59 4.47
C GLU A 962 38.24 1.21 5.24
N VAL A 963 39.02 2.20 5.73
CA VAL A 963 40.18 1.95 6.60
C VAL A 963 39.74 1.41 7.98
N GLU A 964 38.65 1.93 8.55
CA GLU A 964 38.05 1.40 9.79
C GLU A 964 37.61 -0.06 9.65
N LYS A 965 37.06 -0.45 8.49
CA LYS A 965 36.75 -1.86 8.17
C LYS A 965 38.02 -2.73 8.15
N ILE A 966 39.09 -2.28 7.49
CA ILE A 966 40.37 -3.02 7.49
C ILE A 966 40.85 -3.24 8.93
N ASN A 967 40.87 -2.18 9.75
CA ASN A 967 41.27 -2.28 11.15
C ASN A 967 40.34 -3.19 11.98
N PHE A 968 39.04 -3.20 11.69
CA PHE A 968 38.09 -4.11 12.34
C PHE A 968 38.34 -5.58 11.97
N ALA A 969 38.67 -5.88 10.71
CA ALA A 969 39.08 -7.21 10.30
C ALA A 969 40.32 -7.68 11.07
N LEU A 970 41.34 -6.80 11.14
CA LEU A 970 42.58 -7.08 11.87
C LEU A 970 42.34 -7.29 13.37
N ALA A 971 41.47 -6.49 13.99
CA ALA A 971 41.08 -6.63 15.39
C ALA A 971 40.26 -7.90 15.66
N SER A 972 39.49 -8.37 14.69
CA SER A 972 38.73 -9.61 14.78
C SER A 972 39.62 -10.85 14.64
N ALA A 973 40.66 -10.77 13.80
CA ALA A 973 41.74 -11.74 13.60
C ALA A 973 41.32 -13.19 13.27
N ASN A 974 40.63 -13.89 14.17
CA ASN A 974 40.22 -15.27 13.93
C ASN A 974 38.89 -15.35 13.15
N ASN A 975 38.71 -16.43 12.39
CA ASN A 975 37.57 -16.68 11.50
C ASN A 975 37.18 -15.46 10.63
N THR A 976 38.17 -14.75 10.08
CA THR A 976 37.94 -13.52 9.32
C THR A 976 38.59 -13.60 7.94
N LEU A 977 37.84 -13.24 6.90
CA LEU A 977 38.32 -13.04 5.53
C LEU A 977 38.25 -11.54 5.19
N LEU A 978 39.41 -10.92 5.02
CA LEU A 978 39.52 -9.55 4.55
C LEU A 978 39.57 -9.56 3.02
N TYR A 979 38.55 -8.98 2.39
CA TYR A 979 38.42 -8.92 0.93
C TYR A 979 38.55 -7.47 0.44
N LEU A 980 39.62 -7.17 -0.30
CA LEU A 980 39.79 -5.88 -0.97
C LEU A 980 39.37 -6.05 -2.42
N ASP A 981 38.24 -5.44 -2.79
CA ASP A 981 37.72 -5.49 -4.15
C ASP A 981 38.20 -4.30 -4.97
N ASP A 982 38.27 -4.47 -6.29
CA ASP A 982 38.65 -3.42 -7.23
C ASP A 982 39.95 -2.68 -6.86
N ILE A 983 41.00 -3.43 -6.52
CA ILE A 983 42.28 -2.86 -6.08
C ILE A 983 42.95 -1.94 -7.11
N GLN A 984 42.53 -1.97 -8.38
CA GLN A 984 43.02 -1.06 -9.42
C GLN A 984 42.73 0.42 -9.12
N HIS A 985 41.82 0.72 -8.19
CA HIS A 985 41.51 2.09 -7.74
C HIS A 985 42.20 2.49 -6.42
N THR A 986 43.07 1.63 -5.88
CA THR A 986 43.79 1.88 -4.62
C THR A 986 45.21 2.40 -4.86
N SER A 987 45.87 2.93 -3.82
CA SER A 987 47.28 3.33 -3.94
C SER A 987 48.22 2.11 -3.84
N PRO A 988 49.30 2.05 -4.62
CA PRO A 988 50.37 1.05 -4.46
C PRO A 988 50.96 1.03 -3.04
N GLU A 989 51.07 2.20 -2.40
CA GLU A 989 51.59 2.38 -1.04
C GLU A 989 50.70 1.70 0.02
N LEU A 990 49.37 1.77 -0.14
CA LEU A 990 48.43 1.07 0.72
C LEU A 990 48.57 -0.44 0.56
N LEU A 991 48.66 -0.94 -0.68
CA LEU A 991 48.82 -2.37 -0.96
C LEU A 991 50.11 -2.96 -0.34
N GLN A 992 51.18 -2.16 -0.28
CA GLN A 992 52.43 -2.57 0.37
C GLN A 992 52.27 -2.87 1.87
N LYS A 993 51.28 -2.28 2.55
CA LYS A 993 51.03 -2.54 3.99
C LYS A 993 50.60 -3.97 4.28
N PHE A 994 50.13 -4.72 3.28
CA PHE A 994 49.70 -6.11 3.41
C PHE A 994 50.82 -7.12 3.11
N ILE A 995 51.98 -6.69 2.58
CA ILE A 995 53.11 -7.59 2.29
C ILE A 995 53.53 -8.45 3.49
N PRO A 996 53.60 -7.92 4.73
CA PRO A 996 53.94 -8.73 5.91
C PRO A 996 52.99 -9.91 6.18
N LEU A 997 51.76 -9.87 5.64
CA LEU A 997 50.80 -10.97 5.75
C LEU A 997 51.08 -12.11 4.75
N CYS A 998 51.81 -11.84 3.67
CA CYS A 998 52.25 -12.87 2.74
C CYS A 998 53.34 -13.77 3.35
N ASP A 999 54.11 -13.24 4.30
CA ASP A 999 55.21 -13.96 4.95
C ASP A 999 54.73 -14.74 6.19
N ALA A 1000 55.56 -15.67 6.68
CA ALA A 1000 55.27 -16.47 7.88
C ALA A 1000 55.18 -15.65 9.19
N THR A 1001 55.64 -14.38 9.19
CA THR A 1001 55.55 -13.52 10.36
C THR A 1001 54.11 -13.11 10.66
N ARG A 1002 53.30 -12.84 9.62
CA ARG A 1002 51.88 -12.41 9.66
C ARG A 1002 51.57 -11.33 10.70
N ARG A 1003 52.45 -10.32 10.79
CA ARG A 1003 52.27 -9.15 11.67
C ARG A 1003 52.00 -7.90 10.85
N VAL A 1004 50.99 -7.12 11.23
CA VAL A 1004 50.64 -5.87 10.56
C VAL A 1004 50.25 -4.81 11.57
N ASP A 1005 50.66 -3.57 11.32
CA ASP A 1005 50.33 -2.42 12.16
C ASP A 1005 49.04 -1.76 11.66
N GLY A 1006 48.15 -1.40 12.57
CA GLY A 1006 46.93 -0.65 12.29
C GLY A 1006 46.52 0.21 13.47
N VAL A 1007 45.32 0.77 13.43
CA VAL A 1007 44.80 1.68 14.47
C VAL A 1007 43.42 1.20 14.93
N TRP A 1008 43.22 1.08 16.24
CA TRP A 1008 41.93 0.72 16.83
C TRP A 1008 41.52 1.73 17.89
N ASN A 1009 40.31 2.28 17.78
CA ASN A 1009 39.79 3.32 18.68
C ASN A 1009 40.79 4.49 18.91
N GLY A 1010 41.51 4.90 17.86
CA GLY A 1010 42.49 5.99 17.92
C GLY A 1010 43.86 5.64 18.52
N ALA A 1011 44.10 4.38 18.91
CA ALA A 1011 45.39 3.91 19.40
C ALA A 1011 46.09 2.98 18.38
N PRO A 1012 47.40 3.14 18.12
CA PRO A 1012 48.15 2.24 17.25
C PRO A 1012 48.26 0.86 17.91
N ARG A 1013 48.09 -0.20 17.10
CA ARG A 1013 48.15 -1.59 17.54
C ARG A 1013 48.81 -2.46 16.47
N THR A 1014 49.74 -3.30 16.90
CA THR A 1014 50.30 -4.36 16.05
C THR A 1014 49.47 -5.63 16.23
N TYR A 1015 48.93 -6.16 15.13
CA TYR A 1015 48.16 -7.41 15.12
C TYR A 1015 49.07 -8.57 14.76
N ASP A 1016 49.06 -9.63 15.58
CA ASP A 1016 49.72 -10.90 15.28
C ASP A 1016 48.67 -11.92 14.83
N LEU A 1017 48.72 -12.26 13.55
CA LEU A 1017 47.74 -13.13 12.88
C LEU A 1017 48.31 -14.53 12.62
N ARG A 1018 49.48 -14.86 13.19
CA ARG A 1018 50.09 -16.18 13.01
C ARG A 1018 49.23 -17.27 13.66
N GLY A 1019 48.95 -18.34 12.91
CA GLY A 1019 48.12 -19.45 13.37
C GLY A 1019 46.64 -19.11 13.60
N LYS A 1020 46.22 -17.86 13.32
CA LYS A 1020 44.82 -17.45 13.33
C LYS A 1020 44.18 -17.82 12.00
N ARG A 1021 42.87 -18.11 12.01
CA ARG A 1021 42.09 -18.31 10.78
C ARG A 1021 41.75 -16.97 10.14
N PHE A 1022 42.79 -16.23 9.73
CA PHE A 1022 42.70 -14.97 9.02
C PHE A 1022 43.16 -15.16 7.58
N ALA A 1023 42.36 -14.75 6.61
CA ALA A 1023 42.76 -14.74 5.21
C ALA A 1023 42.58 -13.36 4.59
N VAL A 1024 43.41 -13.06 3.60
CA VAL A 1024 43.34 -11.85 2.77
C VAL A 1024 43.17 -12.29 1.32
N CYS A 1025 42.15 -11.72 0.68
CA CYS A 1025 41.91 -11.85 -0.75
C CYS A 1025 41.82 -10.46 -1.37
N MET A 1026 42.59 -10.22 -2.40
CA MET A 1026 42.54 -9.00 -3.20
C MET A 1026 41.99 -9.37 -4.58
N ALA A 1027 41.07 -8.58 -5.10
CA ALA A 1027 40.55 -8.73 -6.45
C ALA A 1027 40.70 -7.44 -7.24
N GLY A 1028 41.03 -7.56 -8.52
CA GLY A 1028 41.13 -6.40 -9.39
C GLY A 1028 41.03 -6.74 -10.86
N ASN A 1029 40.97 -5.69 -11.67
CA ASN A 1029 40.96 -5.78 -13.12
C ASN A 1029 42.37 -5.51 -13.67
N PRO A 1030 42.76 -6.17 -14.77
CA PRO A 1030 44.09 -5.97 -15.37
C PRO A 1030 44.28 -4.56 -15.97
N TYR A 1031 43.19 -3.81 -16.17
CA TYR A 1031 43.18 -2.46 -16.73
C TYR A 1031 42.43 -1.49 -15.81
N THR A 1032 42.87 -0.23 -15.78
CA THR A 1032 42.23 0.89 -15.07
C THR A 1032 41.09 1.51 -15.89
N GLU A 1033 40.31 2.43 -15.30
CA GLU A 1033 39.26 3.19 -15.99
C GLU A 1033 39.76 3.96 -17.23
N SER A 1034 41.03 4.40 -17.20
CA SER A 1034 41.70 5.08 -18.31
C SER A 1034 42.22 4.14 -19.40
N GLY A 1035 42.00 2.82 -19.27
CA GLY A 1035 42.51 1.79 -20.18
C GLY A 1035 44.01 1.50 -20.01
N ALA A 1036 44.68 2.13 -19.05
CA ALA A 1036 46.08 1.82 -18.72
C ALA A 1036 46.18 0.46 -18.02
N ARG A 1037 47.32 -0.21 -18.14
CA ARG A 1037 47.58 -1.45 -17.39
C ARG A 1037 47.74 -1.10 -15.91
N PHE A 1038 46.99 -1.79 -15.06
CA PHE A 1038 47.15 -1.67 -13.61
C PHE A 1038 48.50 -2.29 -13.20
N GLN A 1039 49.27 -1.56 -12.38
CA GLN A 1039 50.57 -2.02 -11.89
C GLN A 1039 50.45 -2.43 -10.43
N VAL A 1040 50.60 -3.73 -10.17
CA VAL A 1040 50.70 -4.28 -8.81
C VAL A 1040 52.15 -4.11 -8.33
N PRO A 1041 52.41 -3.67 -7.09
CA PRO A 1041 53.77 -3.58 -6.57
C PRO A 1041 54.54 -4.91 -6.71
N ASP A 1042 55.74 -4.88 -7.29
CA ASP A 1042 56.55 -6.08 -7.58
C ASP A 1042 56.76 -6.97 -6.34
N MET A 1043 56.96 -6.37 -5.18
CA MET A 1043 57.13 -7.12 -3.93
C MET A 1043 55.86 -7.87 -3.50
N LEU A 1044 54.68 -7.33 -3.80
CA LEU A 1044 53.41 -7.99 -3.52
C LEU A 1044 53.13 -9.10 -4.56
N ALA A 1045 53.34 -8.82 -5.85
CA ALA A 1045 53.13 -9.79 -6.92
C ALA A 1045 54.01 -11.04 -6.79
N ASN A 1046 55.25 -10.89 -6.31
CA ASN A 1046 56.18 -12.02 -6.12
C ASN A 1046 55.87 -12.88 -4.87
N ARG A 1047 55.05 -12.37 -3.94
CA ARG A 1047 54.77 -13.02 -2.64
C ARG A 1047 53.33 -13.48 -2.48
N ALA A 1048 52.40 -12.86 -3.19
CA ALA A 1048 51.00 -13.26 -3.24
C ALA A 1048 50.80 -14.46 -4.18
N ASP A 1049 49.77 -15.26 -3.93
CA ASP A 1049 49.27 -16.26 -4.85
C ASP A 1049 48.43 -15.54 -5.92
N VAL A 1050 49.08 -15.16 -7.03
CA VAL A 1050 48.44 -14.40 -8.12
C VAL A 1050 47.80 -15.34 -9.14
N TRP A 1051 46.50 -15.19 -9.35
CA TRP A 1051 45.73 -15.96 -10.35
C TRP A 1051 44.99 -15.03 -11.30
N ASN A 1052 45.25 -15.18 -12.60
CA ASN A 1052 44.44 -14.54 -13.64
C ASN A 1052 43.34 -15.51 -14.09
N LEU A 1053 42.09 -15.28 -13.70
CA LEU A 1053 41.00 -16.22 -14.04
C LEU A 1053 40.77 -16.35 -15.55
N GLY A 1054 41.17 -15.36 -16.36
CA GLY A 1054 41.10 -15.47 -17.82
C GLY A 1054 42.13 -16.45 -18.40
N ASP A 1055 43.37 -16.42 -17.90
CA ASP A 1055 44.47 -17.25 -18.41
C ASP A 1055 44.34 -18.71 -17.95
N VAL A 1056 43.78 -18.93 -16.75
CA VAL A 1056 43.59 -20.26 -16.14
C VAL A 1056 42.53 -21.11 -16.87
N LEU A 1057 41.75 -20.51 -17.78
CA LEU A 1057 40.78 -21.23 -18.62
C LEU A 1057 41.41 -21.91 -19.84
N THR A 1058 42.69 -21.66 -20.11
CA THR A 1058 43.42 -22.27 -21.23
C THR A 1058 43.51 -23.79 -21.02
N GLY A 1059 42.90 -24.58 -21.91
CA GLY A 1059 42.77 -26.05 -21.78
C GLY A 1059 41.55 -26.53 -20.98
N LYS A 1060 40.65 -25.62 -20.57
CA LYS A 1060 39.39 -25.88 -19.85
C LYS A 1060 38.18 -25.23 -20.55
N GLU A 1061 38.28 -24.99 -21.85
CA GLU A 1061 37.29 -24.26 -22.66
C GLU A 1061 35.92 -24.96 -22.66
N GLU A 1062 35.89 -26.28 -22.62
CA GLU A 1062 34.66 -27.07 -22.58
C GLU A 1062 33.90 -26.89 -21.25
N ALA A 1063 34.61 -26.84 -20.12
CA ALA A 1063 34.01 -26.56 -18.80
C ALA A 1063 33.51 -25.11 -18.71
N PHE A 1064 34.22 -24.17 -19.34
CA PHE A 1064 33.79 -22.78 -19.46
C PHE A 1064 32.51 -22.66 -20.29
N ALA A 1065 32.45 -23.29 -21.47
CA ALA A 1065 31.25 -23.32 -22.31
C ALA A 1065 30.06 -24.00 -21.61
N LEU A 1066 30.30 -25.10 -20.90
CA LEU A 1066 29.27 -25.80 -20.12
C LEU A 1066 28.73 -24.92 -18.99
N SER A 1067 29.57 -24.11 -18.35
CA SER A 1067 29.13 -23.19 -17.29
C SER A 1067 28.07 -22.19 -17.77
N PHE A 1068 28.14 -21.75 -19.04
CA PHE A 1068 27.08 -20.90 -19.63
C PHE A 1068 25.76 -21.65 -19.77
N LEU A 1069 25.80 -22.93 -20.16
CA LEU A 1069 24.61 -23.78 -20.26
C LEU A 1069 24.02 -24.06 -18.87
N GLU A 1070 24.85 -24.42 -17.89
CA GLU A 1070 24.44 -24.68 -16.50
C GLU A 1070 23.79 -23.44 -15.87
N ASN A 1071 24.37 -22.26 -16.10
CA ASN A 1071 23.77 -20.99 -15.66
C ASN A 1071 22.45 -20.69 -16.40
N ALA A 1072 22.39 -20.92 -17.72
CA ALA A 1072 21.18 -20.70 -18.51
C ALA A 1072 20.02 -21.66 -18.16
N LEU A 1073 20.32 -22.91 -17.80
CA LEU A 1073 19.33 -23.90 -17.37
C LEU A 1073 18.58 -23.41 -16.12
N THR A 1074 19.31 -22.90 -15.13
CA THR A 1074 18.69 -22.37 -13.89
C THR A 1074 17.93 -21.06 -14.08
N ALA A 1075 18.26 -20.27 -15.11
CA ALA A 1075 17.57 -19.03 -15.45
C ALA A 1075 16.29 -19.25 -16.28
N ASN A 1076 16.13 -20.42 -16.91
CA ASN A 1076 14.95 -20.74 -17.72
C ASN A 1076 13.88 -21.48 -16.87
N PRO A 1077 12.65 -20.94 -16.72
CA PRO A 1077 11.63 -21.55 -15.86
C PRO A 1077 11.23 -22.99 -16.22
N VAL A 1078 11.35 -23.36 -17.51
CA VAL A 1078 10.99 -24.69 -18.03
C VAL A 1078 12.13 -25.69 -17.84
N LEU A 1079 13.38 -25.23 -17.98
CA LEU A 1079 14.57 -26.08 -17.86
C LEU A 1079 15.15 -26.09 -16.44
N ALA A 1080 14.78 -25.16 -15.56
CA ALA A 1080 15.23 -25.10 -14.18
C ALA A 1080 15.00 -26.40 -13.37
N PRO A 1081 13.95 -27.21 -13.60
CA PRO A 1081 13.81 -28.52 -12.97
C PRO A 1081 14.85 -29.57 -13.41
N LEU A 1082 15.56 -29.35 -14.53
CA LEU A 1082 16.57 -30.24 -15.08
C LEU A 1082 18.00 -29.92 -14.61
N ALA A 1083 18.20 -28.78 -13.91
CA ALA A 1083 19.47 -28.35 -13.33
C ALA A 1083 19.60 -28.78 -11.86
#